data_AF-A0A4U5QU98-F1
#
_entry.id   AF-A0A4U5QU98-F1
#
_cell.length_a   1.000
_cell.length_b   1.000
_cell.length_c   1.000
_cell.angle_alpha   90.00
_cell.angle_beta   90.00
_cell.angle_gamma   90.00
#
_symmetry.space_group_name_H-M   'P 1'
#
loop_
_entity.id
_entity.type
_entity.pdbx_description
1 polymer ?
#
loop_
_entity_poly.entity_id
_entity_poly.type
_entity_poly.pdbx_seq_one_letter_code
_entity_poly.pdbx_strand_id
1 'polypeptide(L)'
;MNMEYFPIDNQAFITDHEGALGELYGKNVENSRRFDACLNTMATRIATVFASLNELPFVRYRAAKATDDSTATFRDSIPAKLAAGVWNNLLKYKCIPNFPQTETCELLILDRSIDQIAPVIHEWTYDAMCHDLLEMDGNKYVVELPSKTGGSPEKKEVLLEDQDLVWRELRHAHIADASERLHDKMTNFVSKNKAAQMQQSARDGSEISTRDLQKIVQALPKYNEQVEKLTLHIEIAGKINSVIRELGLRDLGQLEQDLVFGDAGAKDVISFLRTKQDASPENKLRLLMIYACVYPEKFEGDKASKLMQLARLSNEDMKVVNNMKLLGGSSETKKTSGGFSLKFDNQKTKQAARKDRTDEEETWQLFRFYPVLEELLEKLSKRELPNNEYSCMNDPSSTDQEKTKRGSVRKSHASPAPAVPERKAPAQSMRSRRTATWARTSNSDDGYSSDSVLKSAAREFKKMGQRIFVFIIGGATRSELRACHKLTTKLGREIVLGCSSLDDPPQYITVLPIALISVLLGTAIALVFFKNYFLKRKSEIGSIAKPEIHPDPLRKPPKPTHQSKKSHSHASSDKDHSKKHHPLDLNTLKGHGDSVTGLCFSYDGRSLATACADGVVRVFKLDDASSKSFKFLRINVPAGGHPVAVAFSDDASSVVLASHTLSGSSLYMWGEEKVKDSNDSKQQPKLPLPEIKWEHHKIHEKKVVLTLVGTASTYGNGDGSTIVASCSEGTDIKIWHGKTGKNLGTVDTNQLKNTMAAISPNGRFIAAAAFTADVKVWEIVYSKDGSVKEVPKVMQLKGHRSAVTWLCFTPDSEQIITASKDGSIRIWNINVRYHLDEDPKTLKVFPIPLHDSNGGTLHYDRLSLSPDGRILAATHGSMLQWFMIQLERFWTQLTEPMMVTSHGLLGRLGLFQQVMDKSPFWPQPVLTRKLSYGQLHHSDQHNGFH
;
A
#
# COMPACT_ATOMS: atom_id res chain seq x y z
N MET A 1 -10.54 -7.13 6.58
CA MET A 1 -9.09 -6.95 6.35
C MET A 1 -8.51 -6.05 7.40
N ASN A 2 -8.57 -4.71 7.27
CA ASN A 2 -7.85 -3.79 8.16
C ASN A 2 -6.35 -4.14 8.17
N MET A 3 -5.77 -4.11 6.97
CA MET A 3 -4.37 -4.35 6.67
C MET A 3 -3.99 -3.32 5.61
N GLU A 4 -3.40 -2.20 6.03
CA GLU A 4 -2.95 -1.12 5.13
C GLU A 4 -1.46 -0.81 5.28
N TYR A 5 -0.73 -1.74 5.90
CA TYR A 5 0.72 -1.73 6.06
C TYR A 5 1.34 -2.86 5.24
N PHE A 6 2.60 -2.71 4.87
CA PHE A 6 3.37 -3.76 4.18
C PHE A 6 4.35 -4.39 5.17
N PRO A 7 4.32 -5.70 5.44
CA PRO A 7 5.35 -6.36 6.22
C PRO A 7 6.67 -6.42 5.42
N ILE A 8 7.79 -6.17 6.09
CA ILE A 8 9.14 -6.32 5.51
C ILE A 8 9.68 -7.72 5.82
N ASP A 9 9.59 -8.10 7.09
CA ASP A 9 9.98 -9.40 7.63
C ASP A 9 9.06 -9.78 8.80
N ASN A 10 9.39 -10.86 9.52
CA ASN A 10 8.62 -11.31 10.67
C ASN A 10 8.56 -10.34 11.88
N GLN A 11 9.35 -9.25 11.91
CA GLN A 11 9.38 -8.26 12.99
C GLN A 11 9.32 -6.81 12.49
N ALA A 12 8.96 -6.55 11.23
CA ALA A 12 8.91 -5.17 10.71
C ALA A 12 7.81 -4.89 9.67
N PHE A 13 7.37 -3.63 9.63
CA PHE A 13 6.40 -3.12 8.66
C PHE A 13 6.70 -1.67 8.22
N ILE A 14 6.37 -1.33 6.98
CA ILE A 14 6.31 0.06 6.51
C ILE A 14 4.86 0.55 6.38
N THR A 15 4.66 1.85 6.57
CA THR A 15 3.46 2.55 6.11
C THR A 15 3.59 3.08 4.69
N ASP A 16 4.66 2.78 3.94
CA ASP A 16 4.81 3.11 2.50
C ASP A 16 4.59 4.62 2.24
N HIS A 17 5.43 5.46 2.84
CA HIS A 17 5.43 6.93 2.75
C HIS A 17 6.87 7.47 2.66
N GLU A 18 7.59 7.14 1.59
CA GLU A 18 8.98 7.61 1.32
C GLU A 18 9.11 9.15 1.44
N GLY A 19 8.08 9.88 0.98
CA GLY A 19 8.04 11.34 1.04
C GLY A 19 7.90 11.95 2.45
N ALA A 20 7.75 11.15 3.51
CA ALA A 20 7.40 11.64 4.85
C ALA A 20 8.38 12.69 5.42
N LEU A 21 9.69 12.57 5.17
CA LEU A 21 10.66 13.58 5.59
C LEU A 21 10.38 14.94 4.92
N GLY A 22 10.11 14.96 3.61
CA GLY A 22 9.78 16.17 2.86
C GLY A 22 8.42 16.76 3.22
N GLU A 23 7.40 15.91 3.41
CA GLU A 23 6.02 16.34 3.69
C GLU A 23 5.75 16.73 5.15
N LEU A 24 6.54 16.23 6.11
CA LEU A 24 6.37 16.53 7.53
C LEU A 24 7.41 17.53 8.07
N TYR A 25 8.68 17.42 7.67
CA TYR A 25 9.78 18.25 8.19
C TYR A 25 10.19 19.38 7.25
N GLY A 26 9.55 19.51 6.08
CA GLY A 26 9.88 20.49 5.05
C GLY A 26 9.82 21.96 5.49
N LYS A 27 10.24 22.86 4.59
CA LYS A 27 10.13 24.31 4.79
C LYS A 27 8.72 24.75 4.39
N ASN A 28 8.04 25.49 5.27
CA ASN A 28 6.70 26.08 5.07
C ASN A 28 5.57 25.05 4.78
N VAL A 29 5.64 23.84 5.36
CA VAL A 29 4.61 22.78 5.15
C VAL A 29 3.50 22.80 6.23
N GLU A 30 3.58 23.72 7.19
CA GLU A 30 2.62 23.89 8.28
C GLU A 30 1.20 24.14 7.74
N ASN A 31 0.22 23.36 8.23
CA ASN A 31 -1.19 23.41 7.81
C ASN A 31 -1.42 23.16 6.30
N SER A 32 -0.48 22.49 5.62
CA SER A 32 -0.67 21.98 4.26
C SER A 32 -1.63 20.80 4.24
N ARG A 33 -2.53 20.75 3.23
CA ARG A 33 -3.37 19.56 3.00
C ARG A 33 -2.57 18.27 2.81
N ARG A 34 -1.31 18.35 2.36
CA ARG A 34 -0.41 17.18 2.26
C ARG A 34 0.07 16.72 3.64
N PHE A 35 0.42 17.64 4.54
CA PHE A 35 0.81 17.33 5.92
C PHE A 35 -0.31 16.56 6.64
N ASP A 36 -1.54 17.05 6.56
CA ASP A 36 -2.69 16.39 7.20
C ASP A 36 -3.02 15.05 6.52
N ALA A 37 -2.94 14.95 5.19
CA ALA A 37 -3.17 13.69 4.48
C ALA A 37 -2.11 12.63 4.84
N CYS A 38 -0.83 13.02 4.87
CA CYS A 38 0.32 12.19 5.24
C CYS A 38 0.14 11.64 6.67
N LEU A 39 -0.08 12.52 7.66
CA LEU A 39 -0.31 12.08 9.05
C LEU A 39 -1.56 11.21 9.23
N ASN A 40 -2.69 11.54 8.61
CA ASN A 40 -3.91 10.74 8.74
C ASN A 40 -3.78 9.37 8.08
N THR A 41 -3.05 9.28 6.95
CA THR A 41 -2.80 8.01 6.27
C THR A 41 -1.86 7.15 7.09
N MET A 42 -0.72 7.69 7.55
CA MET A 42 0.19 6.99 8.48
C MET A 42 -0.53 6.53 9.76
N ALA A 43 -1.32 7.40 10.39
CA ALA A 43 -2.10 7.08 11.59
C ALA A 43 -3.14 5.97 11.37
N THR A 44 -3.67 5.83 10.15
CA THR A 44 -4.61 4.77 9.78
C THR A 44 -3.84 3.47 9.50
N ARG A 45 -2.79 3.52 8.68
CA ARG A 45 -1.91 2.37 8.38
C ARG A 45 -1.33 1.74 9.67
N ILE A 46 -0.80 2.55 10.59
CA ILE A 46 -0.32 2.09 11.92
C ILE A 46 -1.45 1.46 12.74
N ALA A 47 -2.63 2.11 12.84
CA ALA A 47 -3.75 1.56 13.60
C ALA A 47 -4.24 0.21 13.04
N THR A 48 -4.12 -0.03 11.73
CA THR A 48 -4.47 -1.33 11.14
C THR A 48 -3.56 -2.48 11.59
N VAL A 49 -2.30 -2.25 11.96
CA VAL A 49 -1.41 -3.28 12.55
C VAL A 49 -1.98 -3.81 13.87
N PHE A 50 -2.48 -2.90 14.71
CA PHE A 50 -3.09 -3.26 15.99
C PHE A 50 -4.44 -3.96 15.80
N ALA A 51 -5.20 -3.58 14.77
CA ALA A 51 -6.44 -4.27 14.40
C ALA A 51 -6.21 -5.69 13.84
N SER A 52 -5.14 -5.92 13.07
CA SER A 52 -4.82 -7.24 12.49
C SER A 52 -4.21 -8.20 13.50
N LEU A 53 -3.37 -7.70 14.43
CA LEU A 53 -2.78 -8.48 15.51
C LEU A 53 -3.71 -8.65 16.73
N ASN A 54 -4.86 -7.97 16.74
CA ASN A 54 -5.85 -7.91 17.82
C ASN A 54 -5.25 -7.45 19.16
N GLU A 55 -4.54 -6.32 19.14
CA GLU A 55 -3.85 -5.73 20.30
C GLU A 55 -4.22 -4.26 20.52
N LEU A 56 -4.11 -3.80 21.77
CA LEU A 56 -4.27 -2.39 22.14
C LEU A 56 -2.99 -1.88 22.81
N PRO A 57 -2.29 -0.88 22.26
CA PRO A 57 -1.06 -0.38 22.85
C PRO A 57 -1.27 0.70 23.92
N PHE A 58 -0.35 0.74 24.90
CA PHE A 58 0.05 1.98 25.56
C PHE A 58 0.80 2.87 24.55
N VAL A 59 0.20 3.95 24.08
CA VAL A 59 0.79 4.84 23.06
C VAL A 59 1.68 5.88 23.75
N ARG A 60 2.99 5.65 23.74
CA ARG A 60 4.03 6.61 24.09
C ARG A 60 4.53 7.35 22.85
N TYR A 61 4.95 8.59 23.00
CA TYR A 61 5.52 9.39 21.92
C TYR A 61 6.57 10.37 22.46
N ARG A 62 7.53 10.77 21.61
CA ARG A 62 8.49 11.82 22.01
C ARG A 62 7.76 13.16 22.21
N ALA A 63 7.87 13.70 23.42
CA ALA A 63 7.34 15.02 23.76
C ALA A 63 8.15 16.14 23.09
N ALA A 64 7.52 17.28 22.85
CA ALA A 64 8.22 18.48 22.41
C ALA A 64 9.07 19.04 23.56
N LYS A 65 10.33 19.41 23.28
CA LYS A 65 11.21 20.00 24.29
C LYS A 65 10.71 21.40 24.66
N ALA A 66 10.25 21.55 25.90
CA ALA A 66 9.87 22.85 26.45
C ALA A 66 11.11 23.69 26.76
N THR A 67 11.51 24.54 25.82
CA THR A 67 12.38 25.69 26.11
C THR A 67 11.55 26.85 26.65
N ASP A 68 12.02 27.53 27.70
CA ASP A 68 11.29 28.60 28.43
C ASP A 68 11.07 29.92 27.64
N ASP A 69 11.21 29.91 26.32
CA ASP A 69 10.84 30.99 25.41
C ASP A 69 9.79 30.43 24.41
N SER A 70 8.78 31.22 24.03
CA SER A 70 7.46 30.75 23.55
C SER A 70 7.41 30.17 22.12
N THR A 71 8.35 29.32 21.74
CA THR A 71 8.48 28.70 20.42
C THR A 71 8.91 27.24 20.51
N ALA A 72 8.06 26.36 21.05
CA ALA A 72 8.17 24.94 20.74
C ALA A 72 7.98 24.76 19.23
N THR A 73 9.02 24.33 18.51
CA THR A 73 9.00 24.28 17.05
C THR A 73 7.90 23.35 16.53
N PHE A 74 7.18 23.76 15.48
CA PHE A 74 6.08 22.96 14.90
C PHE A 74 6.49 21.49 14.63
N ARG A 75 7.75 21.27 14.24
CA ARG A 75 8.33 19.94 13.96
C ARG A 75 8.34 19.02 15.18
N ASP A 76 8.59 19.55 16.37
CA ASP A 76 8.59 18.78 17.63
C ASP A 76 7.18 18.33 18.04
N SER A 77 6.12 18.89 17.44
CA SER A 77 4.73 18.41 17.62
C SER A 77 4.36 17.21 16.74
N ILE A 78 5.20 16.81 15.78
CA ILE A 78 4.86 15.78 14.79
C ILE A 78 4.64 14.39 15.44
N PRO A 79 5.49 13.88 16.34
CA PRO A 79 5.24 12.61 17.04
C PRO A 79 3.94 12.63 17.84
N ALA A 80 3.64 13.74 18.53
CA ALA A 80 2.42 13.93 19.32
C ALA A 80 1.15 13.94 18.43
N LYS A 81 1.19 14.61 17.28
CA LYS A 81 0.09 14.62 16.30
C LYS A 81 -0.17 13.23 15.73
N LEU A 82 0.88 12.47 15.39
CA LEU A 82 0.73 11.09 14.92
C LEU A 82 0.15 10.19 16.03
N ALA A 83 0.65 10.31 17.26
CA ALA A 83 0.15 9.56 18.42
C ALA A 83 -1.34 9.81 18.68
N ALA A 84 -1.79 11.07 18.63
CA ALA A 84 -3.20 11.42 18.73
C ALA A 84 -4.03 10.84 17.57
N GLY A 85 -3.52 10.88 16.33
CA GLY A 85 -4.16 10.25 15.17
C GLY A 85 -4.34 8.73 15.32
N VAL A 86 -3.28 8.03 15.73
CA VAL A 86 -3.29 6.58 15.99
C VAL A 86 -4.26 6.24 17.12
N TRP A 87 -4.22 6.96 18.25
CA TRP A 87 -5.13 6.75 19.38
C TRP A 87 -6.59 6.97 19.01
N ASN A 88 -6.89 8.03 18.25
CA ASN A 88 -8.24 8.30 17.73
C ASN A 88 -8.76 7.22 16.78
N ASN A 89 -7.88 6.46 16.12
CA ASN A 89 -8.26 5.28 15.33
C ASN A 89 -8.44 4.02 16.20
N LEU A 90 -7.53 3.77 17.14
CA LEU A 90 -7.63 2.66 18.11
C LEU A 90 -8.92 2.72 18.94
N LEU A 91 -9.35 3.92 19.36
CA LEU A 91 -10.60 4.13 20.08
C LEU A 91 -11.83 3.71 19.26
N LYS A 92 -11.82 3.85 17.93
CA LYS A 92 -12.88 3.34 17.04
C LYS A 92 -12.88 1.81 17.00
N TYR A 93 -11.71 1.18 17.14
CA TYR A 93 -11.55 -0.27 17.11
C TYR A 93 -11.93 -0.97 18.43
N LYS A 94 -12.00 -0.26 19.57
CA LYS A 94 -12.61 -0.81 20.80
C LYS A 94 -14.07 -1.26 20.61
N CYS A 95 -14.76 -0.78 19.57
CA CYS A 95 -16.11 -1.20 19.18
C CYS A 95 -16.17 -2.50 18.36
N ILE A 96 -15.03 -3.14 18.06
CA ILE A 96 -14.96 -4.41 17.31
C ILE A 96 -15.15 -5.60 18.29
N PRO A 97 -16.00 -6.59 17.98
CA PRO A 97 -16.12 -7.79 18.80
C PRO A 97 -14.79 -8.51 19.01
N ASN A 98 -14.51 -8.92 20.25
CA ASN A 98 -13.27 -9.59 20.69
C ASN A 98 -11.98 -8.73 20.65
N PHE A 99 -12.06 -7.43 20.35
CA PHE A 99 -10.90 -6.54 20.44
C PHE A 99 -10.59 -6.16 21.90
N PRO A 100 -9.30 -6.07 22.31
CA PRO A 100 -8.93 -5.77 23.70
C PRO A 100 -9.45 -4.40 24.18
N GLN A 101 -10.07 -4.40 25.36
CA GLN A 101 -10.57 -3.18 26.00
C GLN A 101 -9.49 -2.52 26.88
N THR A 102 -8.61 -3.34 27.44
CA THR A 102 -7.40 -2.98 28.21
C THR A 102 -6.15 -3.20 27.38
N GLU A 103 -5.11 -2.43 27.66
CA GLU A 103 -3.85 -2.41 26.93
C GLU A 103 -3.09 -3.74 27.04
N THR A 104 -2.65 -4.28 25.89
CA THR A 104 -1.99 -5.58 25.74
C THR A 104 -0.53 -5.48 25.29
N CYS A 105 -0.10 -4.35 24.73
CA CYS A 105 1.26 -4.09 24.24
C CYS A 105 1.69 -2.64 24.51
N GLU A 106 2.92 -2.27 24.14
CA GLU A 106 3.43 -0.89 24.20
C GLU A 106 3.72 -0.41 22.77
N LEU A 107 3.45 0.86 22.45
CA LEU A 107 3.84 1.52 21.20
C LEU A 107 4.67 2.77 21.53
N LEU A 108 5.85 2.91 20.95
CA LEU A 108 6.72 4.08 21.08
C LEU A 108 6.85 4.80 19.73
N ILE A 109 6.26 5.99 19.60
CA ILE A 109 6.34 6.82 18.38
C ILE A 109 7.52 7.79 18.50
N LEU A 110 8.42 7.69 17.52
CA LEU A 110 9.69 8.39 17.40
C LEU A 110 9.79 9.06 16.03
N ASP A 111 10.80 9.90 15.86
CA ASP A 111 11.13 10.58 14.61
C ASP A 111 12.64 10.54 14.35
N ARG A 112 13.04 10.67 13.08
CA ARG A 112 14.44 10.57 12.63
C ARG A 112 15.42 11.46 13.39
N SER A 113 14.98 12.55 14.01
CA SER A 113 15.87 13.44 14.77
C SER A 113 16.39 12.88 16.09
N ILE A 114 15.93 11.70 16.56
CA ILE A 114 16.56 10.96 17.66
C ILE A 114 17.98 10.49 17.32
N ASP A 115 18.24 10.16 16.05
CA ASP A 115 19.49 9.57 15.59
C ASP A 115 19.68 9.86 14.10
N GLN A 116 20.43 10.92 13.82
CA GLN A 116 20.81 11.35 12.46
C GLN A 116 22.11 10.68 11.98
N ILE A 117 22.67 9.75 12.75
CA ILE A 117 23.94 9.05 12.43
C ILE A 117 23.65 7.65 11.87
N ALA A 118 22.67 6.94 12.43
CA ALA A 118 22.29 5.60 11.95
C ALA A 118 22.00 5.53 10.43
N PRO A 119 21.34 6.51 9.77
CA PRO A 119 21.05 6.44 8.34
C PRO A 119 22.22 6.80 7.40
N VAL A 120 23.41 7.10 7.93
CA VAL A 120 24.55 7.60 7.12
C VAL A 120 25.87 6.90 7.39
N ILE A 121 26.02 6.21 8.51
CA ILE A 121 27.23 5.44 8.84
C ILE A 121 27.29 4.15 8.02
N HIS A 122 28.49 3.69 7.64
CA HIS A 122 28.65 2.38 7.03
C HIS A 122 28.43 1.26 8.07
N GLU A 123 27.42 0.42 7.84
CA GLU A 123 27.09 -0.70 8.74
C GLU A 123 27.61 -2.03 8.17
N TRP A 124 28.40 -2.75 8.97
CA TRP A 124 29.16 -3.92 8.52
C TRP A 124 28.40 -5.26 8.62
N THR A 125 27.07 -5.24 8.69
CA THR A 125 26.23 -6.46 8.55
C THR A 125 26.08 -6.87 7.09
N TYR A 126 25.77 -8.14 6.84
CA TYR A 126 25.56 -8.66 5.49
C TYR A 126 24.40 -7.96 4.77
N ASP A 127 23.26 -7.77 5.44
CA ASP A 127 22.08 -7.11 4.85
C ASP A 127 22.32 -5.63 4.54
N ALA A 128 22.91 -4.88 5.47
CA ALA A 128 23.22 -3.47 5.22
C ALA A 128 24.29 -3.31 4.13
N MET A 129 25.35 -4.12 4.12
CA MET A 129 26.37 -4.08 3.06
C MET A 129 25.83 -4.50 1.68
N CYS A 130 24.80 -5.35 1.61
CA CYS A 130 24.11 -5.63 0.35
C CYS A 130 23.47 -4.35 -0.21
N HIS A 131 22.67 -3.64 0.58
CA HIS A 131 21.87 -2.52 0.10
C HIS A 131 22.65 -1.18 0.04
N ASP A 132 23.76 -1.06 0.78
CA ASP A 132 24.66 0.11 0.76
C ASP A 132 25.66 0.05 -0.41
N LEU A 133 26.07 -1.16 -0.85
CA LEU A 133 27.15 -1.33 -1.84
C LEU A 133 26.74 -2.03 -3.15
N LEU A 134 25.51 -2.52 -3.28
CA LEU A 134 25.01 -3.16 -4.50
C LEU A 134 23.77 -2.44 -5.05
N GLU A 135 23.63 -2.39 -6.37
CA GLU A 135 22.42 -1.93 -7.03
C GLU A 135 21.27 -2.93 -6.75
N MET A 136 20.42 -2.61 -5.79
CA MET A 136 19.24 -3.36 -5.38
C MET A 136 17.96 -2.53 -5.50
N ASP A 137 16.84 -3.20 -5.79
CA ASP A 137 15.51 -2.62 -5.98
C ASP A 137 14.56 -3.20 -4.91
N GLY A 138 14.53 -2.57 -3.74
CA GLY A 138 14.07 -3.23 -2.51
C GLY A 138 14.91 -4.49 -2.24
N ASN A 139 14.26 -5.62 -1.94
CA ASN A 139 14.94 -6.91 -1.71
C ASN A 139 15.39 -7.63 -3.01
N LYS A 140 15.27 -6.99 -4.18
CA LYS A 140 15.60 -7.57 -5.48
C LYS A 140 17.05 -7.28 -5.87
N TYR A 141 17.81 -8.34 -6.17
CA TYR A 141 19.17 -8.26 -6.68
C TYR A 141 19.27 -8.84 -8.11
N VAL A 142 20.12 -8.24 -8.95
CA VAL A 142 20.34 -8.68 -10.33
C VAL A 142 21.75 -9.28 -10.47
N VAL A 143 21.79 -10.59 -10.71
CA VAL A 143 23.02 -11.36 -10.94
C VAL A 143 23.38 -11.31 -12.42
N GLU A 144 24.62 -10.94 -12.74
CA GLU A 144 25.16 -11.01 -14.10
C GLU A 144 25.90 -12.34 -14.30
N LEU A 145 25.25 -13.32 -14.93
CA LEU A 145 25.81 -14.64 -15.17
C LEU A 145 26.64 -14.67 -16.47
N PRO A 146 27.84 -15.28 -16.50
CA PRO A 146 28.62 -15.39 -17.72
C PRO A 146 27.91 -16.31 -18.74
N SER A 147 27.73 -15.81 -19.96
CA SER A 147 27.00 -16.52 -21.03
C SER A 147 27.66 -17.86 -21.38
N LYS A 148 26.88 -18.95 -21.30
CA LYS A 148 27.31 -20.32 -21.64
C LYS A 148 27.75 -20.50 -23.11
N THR A 149 27.42 -19.54 -23.98
CA THR A 149 27.71 -19.55 -25.42
C THR A 149 28.61 -18.39 -25.86
N GLY A 150 29.22 -17.64 -24.93
CA GLY A 150 30.13 -16.53 -25.25
C GLY A 150 29.44 -15.24 -25.72
N GLY A 151 28.12 -15.11 -25.49
CA GLY A 151 27.39 -13.84 -25.68
C GLY A 151 27.60 -12.85 -24.53
N SER A 152 26.84 -11.75 -24.57
CA SER A 152 26.72 -10.82 -23.43
C SER A 152 26.24 -11.54 -22.16
N PRO A 153 26.66 -11.10 -20.95
CA PRO A 153 26.23 -11.72 -19.70
C PRO A 153 24.70 -11.73 -19.56
N GLU A 154 24.18 -12.83 -19.02
CA GLU A 154 22.76 -13.11 -18.84
C GLU A 154 22.32 -12.57 -17.47
N LYS A 155 21.38 -11.62 -17.45
CA LYS A 155 20.90 -11.01 -16.20
C LYS A 155 19.80 -11.86 -15.60
N LYS A 156 20.04 -12.43 -14.41
CA LYS A 156 19.05 -13.17 -13.62
C LYS A 156 18.62 -12.32 -12.42
N GLU A 157 17.32 -12.13 -12.27
CA GLU A 157 16.73 -11.47 -11.11
C GLU A 157 16.53 -12.49 -9.97
N VAL A 158 16.83 -12.08 -8.73
CA VAL A 158 16.67 -12.90 -7.52
C VAL A 158 16.14 -12.04 -6.38
N LEU A 159 15.31 -12.62 -5.51
CA LEU A 159 14.73 -11.96 -4.33
C LEU A 159 15.39 -12.50 -3.05
N LEU A 160 15.78 -11.61 -2.13
CA LEU A 160 16.39 -11.95 -0.86
C LEU A 160 15.35 -11.85 0.28
N GLU A 161 14.66 -12.95 0.57
CA GLU A 161 13.50 -13.02 1.47
C GLU A 161 13.66 -14.09 2.57
N ASP A 162 12.80 -14.09 3.60
CA ASP A 162 12.85 -15.03 4.75
C ASP A 162 12.64 -16.51 4.39
N GLN A 163 12.19 -16.77 3.15
CA GLN A 163 12.09 -18.06 2.48
C GLN A 163 13.47 -18.63 2.10
N ASP A 164 14.51 -17.78 2.01
CA ASP A 164 15.89 -18.24 1.90
C ASP A 164 16.51 -18.42 3.30
N LEU A 165 16.85 -19.67 3.61
CA LEU A 165 17.42 -20.05 4.90
C LEU A 165 18.86 -19.52 5.09
N VAL A 166 19.61 -19.33 3.99
CA VAL A 166 20.97 -18.79 4.03
C VAL A 166 20.90 -17.29 4.28
N TRP A 167 20.02 -16.57 3.58
CA TRP A 167 19.76 -15.15 3.84
C TRP A 167 19.33 -14.92 5.29
N ARG A 168 18.29 -15.64 5.77
CA ARG A 168 17.74 -15.45 7.12
C ARG A 168 18.75 -15.73 8.24
N GLU A 169 19.71 -16.63 8.01
CA GLU A 169 20.79 -16.91 8.98
C GLU A 169 21.90 -15.85 8.95
N LEU A 170 22.24 -15.31 7.77
CA LEU A 170 23.41 -14.46 7.58
C LEU A 170 23.11 -12.95 7.57
N ARG A 171 21.88 -12.53 7.30
CA ARG A 171 21.49 -11.11 7.14
C ARG A 171 21.98 -10.18 8.26
N HIS A 172 21.96 -10.67 9.51
CA HIS A 172 22.40 -9.89 10.69
C HIS A 172 23.85 -10.19 11.15
N ALA A 173 24.57 -11.11 10.48
CA ALA A 173 25.97 -11.41 10.78
C ALA A 173 26.90 -10.34 10.19
N HIS A 174 28.09 -10.18 10.78
CA HIS A 174 29.14 -9.30 10.26
C HIS A 174 29.67 -9.85 8.92
N ILE A 175 29.97 -9.00 7.94
CA ILE A 175 30.35 -9.42 6.57
C ILE A 175 31.52 -10.44 6.52
N ALA A 176 32.48 -10.35 7.44
CA ALA A 176 33.58 -11.31 7.53
C ALA A 176 33.12 -12.69 8.03
N ASP A 177 32.36 -12.72 9.13
CA ASP A 177 31.74 -13.92 9.72
C ASP A 177 30.73 -14.58 8.75
N ALA A 178 29.95 -13.78 8.01
CA ALA A 178 29.10 -14.27 6.94
C ALA A 178 29.91 -14.94 5.81
N SER A 179 31.06 -14.37 5.43
CA SER A 179 31.95 -14.95 4.40
C SER A 179 32.58 -16.27 4.86
N GLU A 180 32.99 -16.36 6.13
CA GLU A 180 33.53 -17.56 6.76
C GLU A 180 32.48 -18.67 6.87
N ARG A 181 31.28 -18.37 7.39
CA ARG A 181 30.15 -19.31 7.46
C ARG A 181 29.71 -19.82 6.09
N LEU A 182 29.76 -18.99 5.04
CA LEU A 182 29.45 -19.42 3.67
C LEU A 182 30.47 -20.43 3.15
N HIS A 183 31.76 -20.18 3.38
CA HIS A 183 32.83 -21.11 3.05
C HIS A 183 32.68 -22.44 3.80
N ASP A 184 32.47 -22.38 5.12
CA ASP A 184 32.26 -23.54 5.97
C ASP A 184 31.03 -24.36 5.57
N LYS A 185 29.90 -23.71 5.26
CA LYS A 185 28.70 -24.38 4.75
C LYS A 185 28.99 -25.10 3.43
N MET A 186 29.74 -24.50 2.52
CA MET A 186 30.10 -25.12 1.24
C MET A 186 31.03 -26.33 1.45
N THR A 187 32.08 -26.18 2.25
CA THR A 187 33.03 -27.26 2.56
C THR A 187 32.35 -28.42 3.31
N ASN A 188 31.41 -28.13 4.21
CA ASN A 188 30.56 -29.13 4.86
C ASN A 188 29.57 -29.81 3.89
N PHE A 189 28.99 -29.06 2.94
CA PHE A 189 28.08 -29.62 1.93
C PHE A 189 28.81 -30.58 0.99
N VAL A 190 30.01 -30.20 0.53
CA VAL A 190 30.82 -31.00 -0.39
C VAL A 190 31.34 -32.27 0.30
N SER A 191 31.89 -32.15 1.51
CA SER A 191 32.42 -33.29 2.26
C SER A 191 31.36 -34.32 2.68
N LYS A 192 30.12 -33.90 2.94
CA LYS A 192 29.00 -34.82 3.28
C LYS A 192 28.44 -35.55 2.05
N ASN A 193 28.61 -35.01 0.84
CA ASN A 193 28.08 -35.59 -0.39
C ASN A 193 29.14 -36.45 -1.13
N LYS A 194 29.06 -37.78 -0.98
CA LYS A 194 29.98 -38.74 -1.64
C LYS A 194 30.15 -38.53 -3.15
N ALA A 195 29.11 -38.08 -3.86
CA ALA A 195 29.18 -37.80 -5.29
C ALA A 195 29.99 -36.52 -5.63
N ALA A 196 30.09 -35.56 -4.72
CA ALA A 196 30.97 -34.39 -4.85
C ALA A 196 32.42 -34.76 -4.50
N GLN A 197 32.64 -35.59 -3.46
CA GLN A 197 33.97 -36.14 -3.15
C GLN A 197 34.58 -36.91 -4.33
N MET A 198 33.77 -37.64 -5.11
CA MET A 198 34.21 -38.35 -6.32
C MET A 198 34.74 -37.42 -7.44
N GLN A 199 34.45 -36.12 -7.41
CA GLN A 199 35.08 -35.14 -8.31
C GLN A 199 36.35 -34.51 -7.69
N GLN A 200 36.43 -34.43 -6.35
CA GLN A 200 37.59 -33.87 -5.66
C GLN A 200 38.78 -34.83 -5.57
N SER A 201 38.56 -36.15 -5.57
CA SER A 201 39.63 -37.17 -5.47
C SER A 201 40.60 -37.22 -6.67
N ALA A 202 40.58 -36.22 -7.56
CA ALA A 202 41.47 -36.05 -8.69
C ALA A 202 42.39 -34.80 -8.58
N ARG A 203 42.25 -33.95 -7.54
CA ARG A 203 43.15 -32.79 -7.30
C ARG A 203 43.34 -32.49 -5.81
N ASP A 204 44.60 -32.29 -5.42
CA ASP A 204 44.99 -31.86 -4.07
C ASP A 204 44.42 -30.48 -3.69
N GLY A 205 43.86 -30.40 -2.49
CA GLY A 205 43.98 -29.29 -1.52
C GLY A 205 43.57 -27.86 -1.90
N SER A 206 43.26 -27.56 -3.16
CA SER A 206 43.02 -26.19 -3.65
C SER A 206 41.61 -25.70 -3.34
N GLU A 207 41.50 -24.40 -3.05
CA GLU A 207 40.22 -23.69 -2.90
C GLU A 207 39.28 -23.96 -4.09
N ILE A 208 37.99 -24.20 -3.80
CA ILE A 208 36.99 -24.58 -4.80
C ILE A 208 36.67 -23.35 -5.66
N SER A 209 37.05 -23.39 -6.95
CA SER A 209 36.76 -22.29 -7.86
C SER A 209 35.28 -22.22 -8.22
N THR A 210 34.78 -21.04 -8.62
CA THR A 210 33.40 -20.85 -9.11
C THR A 210 33.05 -21.74 -10.31
N ARG A 211 34.05 -22.13 -11.11
CA ARG A 211 33.90 -23.08 -12.22
C ARG A 211 33.74 -24.53 -11.77
N ASP A 212 34.19 -24.86 -10.55
CA ASP A 212 34.03 -26.18 -9.95
C ASP A 212 32.71 -26.27 -9.17
N LEU A 213 32.25 -25.17 -8.55
CA LEU A 213 30.87 -25.04 -8.04
C LEU A 213 29.84 -25.38 -9.14
N GLN A 214 29.99 -24.81 -10.34
CA GLN A 214 29.09 -25.09 -11.48
C GLN A 214 29.07 -26.57 -11.91
N LYS A 215 30.14 -27.35 -11.66
CA LYS A 215 30.18 -28.80 -11.95
C LYS A 215 29.48 -29.61 -10.86
N ILE A 216 29.64 -29.20 -9.60
CA ILE A 216 28.98 -29.82 -8.44
C ILE A 216 27.44 -29.63 -8.54
N VAL A 217 26.99 -28.44 -8.94
CA VAL A 217 25.57 -28.15 -9.26
C VAL A 217 25.03 -29.14 -10.32
N GLN A 218 25.74 -29.32 -11.43
CA GLN A 218 25.35 -30.24 -12.50
C GLN A 218 25.35 -31.72 -12.07
N ALA A 219 26.16 -32.09 -11.08
CA ALA A 219 26.28 -33.46 -10.58
C ALA A 219 25.21 -33.86 -9.54
N LEU A 220 24.50 -32.91 -8.94
CA LEU A 220 23.59 -33.17 -7.81
C LEU A 220 22.17 -32.59 -8.00
N PRO A 221 21.35 -33.07 -8.95
CA PRO A 221 20.01 -32.55 -9.21
C PRO A 221 19.07 -32.51 -8.00
N LYS A 222 19.23 -33.45 -7.04
CA LYS A 222 18.42 -33.50 -5.80
C LYS A 222 18.68 -32.36 -4.80
N TYR A 223 19.80 -31.64 -4.94
CA TYR A 223 20.18 -30.53 -4.04
C TYR A 223 20.34 -29.20 -4.79
N ASN A 224 19.89 -29.13 -6.04
CA ASN A 224 20.13 -28.02 -6.97
C ASN A 224 19.79 -26.65 -6.36
N GLU A 225 18.61 -26.51 -5.74
CA GLU A 225 18.16 -25.27 -5.09
C GLU A 225 19.08 -24.84 -3.92
N GLN A 226 19.55 -25.78 -3.10
CA GLN A 226 20.41 -25.47 -1.95
C GLN A 226 21.80 -25.01 -2.39
N VAL A 227 22.36 -25.65 -3.42
CA VAL A 227 23.67 -25.25 -3.96
C VAL A 227 23.56 -23.94 -4.75
N GLU A 228 22.45 -23.69 -5.46
CA GLU A 228 22.20 -22.42 -6.15
C GLU A 228 22.13 -21.25 -5.16
N LYS A 229 21.34 -21.37 -4.09
CA LYS A 229 21.24 -20.35 -3.02
C LYS A 229 22.57 -20.13 -2.29
N LEU A 230 23.29 -21.19 -1.95
CA LEU A 230 24.60 -21.07 -1.31
C LEU A 230 25.65 -20.42 -2.23
N THR A 231 25.64 -20.76 -3.54
CA THR A 231 26.53 -20.16 -4.54
C THR A 231 26.23 -18.67 -4.74
N LEU A 232 24.96 -18.30 -4.85
CA LEU A 232 24.50 -16.91 -4.92
C LEU A 232 25.06 -16.06 -3.77
N HIS A 233 24.93 -16.53 -2.53
CA HIS A 233 25.40 -15.77 -1.38
C HIS A 233 26.93 -15.66 -1.32
N ILE A 234 27.67 -16.68 -1.79
CA ILE A 234 29.13 -16.62 -1.99
C ILE A 234 29.51 -15.56 -3.04
N GLU A 235 28.79 -15.50 -4.18
CA GLU A 235 29.04 -14.49 -5.22
C GLU A 235 28.74 -13.06 -4.73
N ILE A 236 27.64 -12.88 -3.99
CA ILE A 236 27.28 -11.61 -3.33
C ILE A 236 28.37 -11.19 -2.33
N ALA A 237 28.76 -12.07 -1.41
CA ALA A 237 29.80 -11.79 -0.42
C ALA A 237 31.17 -11.51 -1.08
N GLY A 238 31.50 -12.21 -2.17
CA GLY A 238 32.71 -11.96 -2.95
C GLY A 238 32.72 -10.57 -3.60
N LYS A 239 31.59 -10.16 -4.21
CA LYS A 239 31.42 -8.82 -4.82
C LYS A 239 31.51 -7.71 -3.78
N ILE A 240 30.80 -7.82 -2.66
CA ILE A 240 30.86 -6.88 -1.53
C ILE A 240 32.31 -6.73 -1.03
N ASN A 241 33.02 -7.85 -0.80
CA ASN A 241 34.42 -7.81 -0.38
C ASN A 241 35.36 -7.18 -1.43
N SER A 242 35.01 -7.18 -2.72
CA SER A 242 35.76 -6.46 -3.75
C SER A 242 35.53 -4.96 -3.67
N VAL A 243 34.27 -4.52 -3.63
CA VAL A 243 33.90 -3.09 -3.48
C VAL A 243 34.51 -2.47 -2.22
N ILE A 244 34.50 -3.19 -1.09
CA ILE A 244 35.14 -2.77 0.17
C ILE A 244 36.65 -2.50 0.00
N ARG A 245 37.35 -3.28 -0.84
CA ARG A 245 38.79 -3.09 -1.13
C ARG A 245 39.01 -1.97 -2.14
N GLU A 246 38.22 -1.93 -3.21
CA GLU A 246 38.33 -0.95 -4.30
C GLU A 246 38.05 0.48 -3.84
N LEU A 247 37.01 0.68 -3.02
CA LEU A 247 36.67 1.98 -2.42
C LEU A 247 37.45 2.28 -1.12
N GLY A 248 38.23 1.33 -0.61
CA GLY A 248 39.03 1.49 0.61
C GLY A 248 38.20 1.70 1.89
N LEU A 249 37.00 1.12 1.96
CA LEU A 249 35.99 1.44 2.99
C LEU A 249 36.42 1.13 4.43
N ARG A 250 37.44 0.28 4.64
CA ARG A 250 37.96 -0.03 5.98
C ARG A 250 38.55 1.20 6.68
N ASP A 251 39.33 2.00 5.96
CA ASP A 251 39.95 3.22 6.50
C ASP A 251 38.89 4.27 6.86
N LEU A 252 37.86 4.37 6.02
CA LEU A 252 36.74 5.28 6.20
C LEU A 252 35.83 4.85 7.35
N GLY A 253 35.40 3.58 7.36
CA GLY A 253 34.52 3.03 8.38
C GLY A 253 35.14 3.12 9.78
N GLN A 254 36.45 2.90 9.90
CA GLN A 254 37.15 3.09 11.17
C GLN A 254 37.07 4.55 11.63
N LEU A 255 37.33 5.51 10.72
CA LEU A 255 37.21 6.95 11.03
C LEU A 255 35.77 7.38 11.37
N GLU A 256 34.77 6.80 10.72
CA GLU A 256 33.35 7.03 11.06
C GLU A 256 33.02 6.53 12.47
N GLN A 257 33.44 5.32 12.84
CA GLN A 257 33.30 4.80 14.20
C GLN A 257 34.04 5.70 15.21
N ASP A 258 35.32 5.98 14.97
CA ASP A 258 36.16 6.79 15.86
C ASP A 258 35.61 8.21 16.08
N LEU A 259 34.94 8.80 15.08
CA LEU A 259 34.23 10.07 15.25
C LEU A 259 33.01 9.96 16.17
N VAL A 260 32.22 8.90 16.05
CA VAL A 260 31.00 8.69 16.85
C VAL A 260 31.34 8.40 18.32
N PHE A 261 32.41 7.66 18.59
CA PHE A 261 32.92 7.37 19.93
C PHE A 261 33.90 8.44 20.47
N GLY A 262 34.25 9.45 19.68
CA GLY A 262 35.07 10.59 20.10
C GLY A 262 36.56 10.26 20.29
N ASP A 263 37.05 9.21 19.62
CA ASP A 263 38.45 8.85 19.48
C ASP A 263 39.14 9.71 18.40
N ALA A 264 38.45 9.99 17.30
CA ALA A 264 38.89 10.87 16.22
C ALA A 264 38.25 12.26 16.29
N GLY A 265 38.83 13.23 15.58
CA GLY A 265 38.29 14.58 15.47
C GLY A 265 38.65 15.30 14.18
N ALA A 266 38.59 16.63 14.23
CA ALA A 266 38.74 17.49 13.05
C ALA A 266 40.08 17.33 12.31
N LYS A 267 41.16 16.95 13.00
CA LYS A 267 42.47 16.71 12.39
C LYS A 267 42.43 15.52 11.44
N ASP A 268 41.74 14.47 11.86
CA ASP A 268 41.77 13.14 11.26
C ASP A 268 40.83 13.12 10.03
N VAL A 269 39.69 13.81 10.12
CA VAL A 269 38.84 14.15 8.97
C VAL A 269 39.59 15.00 7.94
N ILE A 270 40.30 16.05 8.37
CA ILE A 270 41.08 16.89 7.44
C ILE A 270 42.27 16.10 6.83
N SER A 271 42.85 15.16 7.57
CA SER A 271 43.89 14.24 7.07
C SER A 271 43.32 13.31 5.99
N PHE A 272 42.21 12.63 6.29
CA PHE A 272 41.53 11.73 5.35
C PHE A 272 41.14 12.45 4.05
N LEU A 273 40.45 13.59 4.16
CA LEU A 273 40.01 14.38 3.00
C LEU A 273 41.17 14.95 2.16
N ARG A 274 42.36 15.13 2.75
CA ARG A 274 43.59 15.52 2.01
C ARG A 274 44.29 14.35 1.34
N THR A 275 44.33 13.19 1.99
CA THR A 275 45.09 12.01 1.56
C THR A 275 44.31 11.12 0.60
N LYS A 276 43.00 10.97 0.80
CA LYS A 276 42.09 10.11 0.01
C LYS A 276 41.24 10.95 -0.94
N GLN A 277 41.87 11.74 -1.81
CA GLN A 277 41.11 12.65 -2.71
C GLN A 277 40.29 11.90 -3.75
N ASP A 278 40.62 10.65 -4.05
CA ASP A 278 39.93 9.81 -5.03
C ASP A 278 38.70 9.06 -4.47
N ALA A 279 38.45 9.14 -3.16
CA ALA A 279 37.25 8.55 -2.54
C ALA A 279 35.96 9.20 -3.08
N SER A 280 34.85 8.46 -3.08
CA SER A 280 33.59 8.93 -3.68
C SER A 280 33.07 10.23 -3.03
N PRO A 281 32.37 11.11 -3.79
CA PRO A 281 31.74 12.30 -3.22
C PRO A 281 30.75 11.96 -2.09
N GLU A 282 29.98 10.89 -2.28
CA GLU A 282 29.00 10.41 -1.30
C GLU A 282 29.65 10.00 0.03
N ASN A 283 30.76 9.26 0.00
CA ASN A 283 31.44 8.84 1.21
C ASN A 283 32.06 10.02 1.97
N LYS A 284 32.56 11.03 1.25
CA LYS A 284 33.01 12.30 1.84
C LYS A 284 31.84 13.09 2.44
N LEU A 285 30.66 13.05 1.81
CA LEU A 285 29.44 13.68 2.31
C LEU A 285 28.95 12.97 3.59
N ARG A 286 28.85 11.64 3.61
CA ARG A 286 28.51 10.81 4.79
C ARG A 286 29.43 11.12 5.97
N LEU A 287 30.76 11.12 5.75
CA LEU A 287 31.74 11.49 6.76
C LEU A 287 31.53 12.92 7.31
N LEU A 288 31.21 13.89 6.44
CA LEU A 288 30.92 15.27 6.85
C LEU A 288 29.55 15.43 7.53
N MET A 289 28.55 14.60 7.20
CA MET A 289 27.26 14.54 7.89
C MET A 289 27.44 14.02 9.32
N ILE A 290 28.16 12.89 9.49
CA ILE A 290 28.50 12.35 10.81
C ILE A 290 29.28 13.38 11.63
N TYR A 291 30.30 14.01 11.04
CA TYR A 291 31.08 15.07 11.69
C TYR A 291 30.24 16.28 12.09
N ALA A 292 29.25 16.70 11.28
CA ALA A 292 28.33 17.78 11.61
C ALA A 292 27.36 17.42 12.74
N CYS A 293 26.93 16.15 12.84
CA CYS A 293 26.11 15.64 13.94
C CYS A 293 26.89 15.56 15.26
N VAL A 294 28.17 15.15 15.25
CA VAL A 294 29.01 15.07 16.45
C VAL A 294 29.51 16.46 16.90
N TYR A 295 29.81 17.35 15.95
CA TYR A 295 30.44 18.66 16.21
C TYR A 295 29.72 19.85 15.55
N PRO A 296 28.44 20.12 15.89
CA PRO A 296 27.64 21.15 15.23
C PRO A 296 28.29 22.56 15.24
N GLU A 297 28.86 22.99 16.36
CA GLU A 297 29.57 24.29 16.50
C GLU A 297 30.83 24.42 15.62
N LYS A 298 31.41 23.29 15.18
CA LYS A 298 32.56 23.30 14.25
C LYS A 298 32.11 23.38 12.79
N PHE A 299 30.82 23.18 12.53
CA PHE A 299 30.19 23.21 11.21
C PHE A 299 29.36 24.50 10.98
N GLU A 300 29.88 25.63 11.47
CA GLU A 300 29.23 26.94 11.35
C GLU A 300 30.10 27.96 10.60
N GLY A 301 29.43 28.82 9.82
CA GLY A 301 30.06 29.84 8.98
C GLY A 301 31.10 29.28 8.01
N ASP A 302 32.12 30.09 7.72
CA ASP A 302 33.18 29.79 6.75
C ASP A 302 33.91 28.45 6.96
N LYS A 303 33.88 27.88 8.18
CA LYS A 303 34.55 26.61 8.49
C LYS A 303 33.94 25.47 7.69
N ALA A 304 32.61 25.42 7.61
CA ALA A 304 31.89 24.40 6.83
C ALA A 304 32.18 24.56 5.34
N SER A 305 32.15 25.79 4.81
CA SER A 305 32.49 26.09 3.41
C SER A 305 33.92 25.67 3.06
N LYS A 306 34.89 25.89 3.96
CA LYS A 306 36.30 25.47 3.79
C LYS A 306 36.47 23.95 3.83
N LEU A 307 35.69 23.23 4.64
CA LEU A 307 35.68 21.76 4.63
C LEU A 307 35.07 21.20 3.34
N MET A 308 33.95 21.77 2.87
CA MET A 308 33.31 21.38 1.61
C MET A 308 34.22 21.62 0.39
N GLN A 309 34.90 22.77 0.34
CA GLN A 309 35.91 23.08 -0.68
C GLN A 309 37.07 22.08 -0.66
N LEU A 310 37.57 21.71 0.53
CA LEU A 310 38.65 20.73 0.69
C LEU A 310 38.21 19.32 0.26
N ALA A 311 36.97 18.92 0.56
CA ALA A 311 36.37 17.67 0.10
C ALA A 311 36.03 17.64 -1.40
N ARG A 312 36.08 18.80 -2.10
CA ARG A 312 35.61 19.01 -3.48
C ARG A 312 34.12 18.75 -3.69
N LEU A 313 33.30 18.99 -2.67
CA LEU A 313 31.83 18.81 -2.74
C LEU A 313 31.12 20.06 -3.27
N SER A 314 29.88 19.88 -3.72
CA SER A 314 29.06 20.93 -4.35
C SER A 314 28.26 21.76 -3.35
N ASN A 315 27.70 22.87 -3.84
CA ASN A 315 26.76 23.68 -3.06
C ASN A 315 25.42 22.99 -2.81
N GLU A 316 25.08 21.90 -3.52
CA GLU A 316 23.88 21.10 -3.25
C GLU A 316 24.14 20.12 -2.10
N ASP A 317 25.32 19.48 -2.05
CA ASP A 317 25.75 18.62 -0.94
C ASP A 317 25.80 19.42 0.39
N MET A 318 26.23 20.68 0.32
CA MET A 318 26.17 21.60 1.45
C MET A 318 24.72 21.91 1.89
N LYS A 319 23.71 21.82 1.02
CA LYS A 319 22.29 21.91 1.46
C LYS A 319 21.85 20.65 2.20
N VAL A 320 22.32 19.46 1.81
CA VAL A 320 22.02 18.20 2.51
C VAL A 320 22.45 18.29 3.98
N VAL A 321 23.71 18.67 4.24
CA VAL A 321 24.23 18.80 5.63
C VAL A 321 23.50 19.90 6.41
N ASN A 322 23.15 21.02 5.78
CA ASN A 322 22.37 22.08 6.42
C ASN A 322 20.90 21.67 6.68
N ASN A 323 20.30 20.83 5.84
CA ASN A 323 18.93 20.38 6.01
C ASN A 323 18.77 19.35 7.14
N MET A 324 19.83 18.63 7.55
CA MET A 324 19.80 17.82 8.77
C MET A 324 19.47 18.65 10.02
N LYS A 325 19.93 19.92 10.07
CA LYS A 325 19.55 20.90 11.11
C LYS A 325 18.07 21.31 11.08
N LEU A 326 17.25 20.77 10.17
CA LEU A 326 15.79 20.94 10.16
C LEU A 326 15.07 19.75 10.82
N LEU A 327 15.74 18.60 10.94
CA LEU A 327 15.25 17.46 11.71
C LEU A 327 15.52 17.70 13.20
N GLY A 328 16.78 17.99 13.56
CA GLY A 328 17.15 18.38 14.91
C GLY A 328 16.70 19.82 15.22
N GLY A 329 15.67 19.98 16.06
CA GLY A 329 15.23 21.28 16.57
C GLY A 329 16.38 22.10 17.20
N SER A 330 16.32 23.43 17.07
CA SER A 330 17.47 24.31 17.32
C SER A 330 18.01 24.21 18.75
N SER A 331 19.16 23.56 18.91
CA SER A 331 19.94 23.57 20.15
C SER A 331 20.89 24.76 20.17
N GLU A 332 20.37 25.99 20.23
CA GLU A 332 21.18 27.14 20.60
C GLU A 332 21.65 27.01 22.05
N THR A 333 22.89 26.54 22.23
CA THR A 333 23.61 26.59 23.50
C THR A 333 23.84 28.06 23.89
N LYS A 334 22.90 28.62 24.67
CA LYS A 334 22.89 30.03 25.11
C LYS A 334 24.29 30.45 25.59
N LYS A 335 24.90 31.40 24.87
CA LYS A 335 26.17 32.04 25.25
C LYS A 335 26.00 32.79 26.58
N THR A 336 26.38 32.17 27.69
CA THR A 336 26.41 32.82 29.01
C THR A 336 27.56 33.83 29.09
N SER A 337 27.31 35.03 28.55
CA SER A 337 28.18 36.19 28.70
C SER A 337 28.14 36.70 30.15
N GLY A 338 29.27 36.63 30.85
CA GLY A 338 29.47 37.27 32.15
C GLY A 338 29.24 36.37 33.37
N GLY A 339 30.33 35.86 33.94
CA GLY A 339 30.31 35.09 35.20
C GLY A 339 31.70 34.55 35.55
N PHE A 340 32.47 35.29 36.35
CA PHE A 340 33.85 34.93 36.66
C PHE A 340 33.91 33.80 37.70
N SER A 341 34.23 32.58 37.26
CA SER A 341 34.35 31.40 38.13
C SER A 341 35.69 30.70 37.88
N LEU A 342 36.66 30.93 38.77
CA LEU A 342 37.96 30.27 38.74
C LEU A 342 37.81 28.81 39.19
N LYS A 343 37.78 27.87 38.24
CA LYS A 343 38.07 26.46 38.49
C LYS A 343 39.05 25.95 37.45
N PHE A 344 40.28 25.67 37.88
CA PHE A 344 41.22 24.86 37.12
C PHE A 344 40.73 23.41 37.16
N ASP A 345 40.26 22.89 36.03
CA ASP A 345 40.29 21.47 35.77
C ASP A 345 40.54 21.24 34.28
N ASN A 346 41.65 20.57 33.93
CA ASN A 346 42.24 20.63 32.58
C ASN A 346 42.03 19.32 31.81
N GLN A 347 40.88 18.67 32.01
CA GLN A 347 40.47 17.52 31.22
C GLN A 347 39.75 17.97 29.94
N LYS A 348 40.31 17.60 28.79
CA LYS A 348 39.63 17.73 27.49
C LYS A 348 38.46 16.76 27.47
N THR A 349 37.24 17.23 27.67
CA THR A 349 36.03 16.42 27.50
C THR A 349 35.94 15.92 26.06
N LYS A 350 36.15 14.60 25.85
CA LYS A 350 35.82 13.93 24.59
C LYS A 350 34.33 14.16 24.32
N GLN A 351 34.02 14.89 23.26
CA GLN A 351 32.65 15.09 22.79
C GLN A 351 32.31 13.92 21.85
N ALA A 352 31.85 12.84 22.45
CA ALA A 352 31.39 11.62 21.78
C ALA A 352 29.86 11.61 21.67
N ALA A 353 29.34 11.03 20.58
CA ALA A 353 27.89 10.87 20.34
C ALA A 353 27.35 9.51 20.81
N ARG A 354 28.22 8.53 21.09
CA ARG A 354 27.93 7.27 21.78
C ARG A 354 28.92 7.06 22.92
N LYS A 355 28.72 6.00 23.70
CA LYS A 355 29.67 5.51 24.71
C LYS A 355 29.93 4.03 24.45
N ASP A 356 31.16 3.57 24.63
CA ASP A 356 31.45 2.14 24.53
C ASP A 356 30.65 1.34 25.56
N ARG A 357 30.23 0.13 25.19
CA ARG A 357 29.48 -0.79 26.04
C ARG A 357 30.46 -1.75 26.71
N THR A 358 30.39 -1.86 28.04
CA THR A 358 31.33 -2.67 28.83
C THR A 358 31.01 -4.17 28.87
N ASP A 359 29.85 -4.57 28.34
CA ASP A 359 29.19 -5.84 28.70
C ASP A 359 29.10 -6.84 27.51
N GLU A 360 29.61 -6.48 26.33
CA GLU A 360 29.60 -7.32 25.13
C GLU A 360 31.04 -7.43 24.57
N GLU A 361 31.62 -8.64 24.53
CA GLU A 361 32.98 -8.89 24.00
C GLU A 361 33.01 -8.79 22.46
N GLU A 362 33.18 -7.57 21.93
CA GLU A 362 33.14 -7.32 20.50
C GLU A 362 34.40 -7.84 19.77
N THR A 363 34.21 -8.84 18.90
CA THR A 363 35.26 -9.44 18.07
C THR A 363 35.71 -8.60 16.88
N TRP A 364 35.02 -7.50 16.57
CA TRP A 364 35.22 -6.72 15.33
C TRP A 364 35.22 -5.20 15.58
N GLN A 365 36.38 -4.56 15.43
CA GLN A 365 36.59 -3.12 15.73
C GLN A 365 35.67 -2.16 14.93
N LEU A 366 35.21 -2.58 13.76
CA LEU A 366 34.30 -1.84 12.87
C LEU A 366 32.81 -1.98 13.25
N PHE A 367 32.48 -2.75 14.29
CA PHE A 367 31.11 -3.12 14.65
C PHE A 367 30.54 -2.41 15.90
N ARG A 368 31.31 -1.53 16.56
CA ARG A 368 30.91 -0.80 17.79
C ARG A 368 29.58 -0.04 17.70
N PHE A 369 29.17 0.41 16.51
CA PHE A 369 27.97 1.25 16.37
C PHE A 369 26.66 0.53 16.71
N TYR A 370 25.96 1.10 17.71
CA TYR A 370 24.56 0.81 18.02
C TYR A 370 23.69 2.07 17.80
N PRO A 371 22.47 1.92 17.23
CA PRO A 371 21.53 3.02 17.08
C PRO A 371 20.94 3.43 18.45
N VAL A 372 20.55 4.70 18.60
CA VAL A 372 19.93 5.20 19.86
C VAL A 372 18.69 4.37 20.25
N LEU A 373 17.99 3.82 19.25
CA LEU A 373 16.86 2.91 19.43
C LEU A 373 17.15 1.75 20.40
N GLU A 374 18.37 1.17 20.39
CA GLU A 374 18.71 0.04 21.25
C GLU A 374 18.69 0.43 22.74
N GLU A 375 19.17 1.64 23.08
CA GLU A 375 19.13 2.19 24.44
C GLU A 375 17.71 2.58 24.86
N LEU A 376 16.90 3.12 23.95
CA LEU A 376 15.49 3.47 24.22
C LEU A 376 14.64 2.24 24.48
N LEU A 377 14.84 1.16 23.72
CA LEU A 377 14.16 -0.13 23.91
C LEU A 377 14.55 -0.81 25.22
N GLU A 378 15.84 -0.83 25.59
CA GLU A 378 16.28 -1.36 26.88
C GLU A 378 15.68 -0.57 28.06
N LYS A 379 15.65 0.78 27.99
CA LYS A 379 15.00 1.63 29.01
C LYS A 379 13.49 1.45 29.07
N LEU A 380 12.81 1.34 27.91
CA LEU A 380 11.37 1.09 27.84
C LEU A 380 11.02 -0.26 28.48
N SER A 381 11.80 -1.31 28.17
CA SER A 381 11.60 -2.64 28.72
C SER A 381 11.74 -2.68 30.25
N LYS A 382 12.69 -1.92 30.80
CA LYS A 382 12.89 -1.72 32.25
C LYS A 382 11.88 -0.74 32.90
N ARG A 383 11.08 -0.03 32.09
CA ARG A 383 10.20 1.10 32.50
C ARG A 383 10.96 2.29 33.10
N GLU A 384 12.21 2.48 32.70
CA GLU A 384 13.12 3.58 33.09
C GLU A 384 13.02 4.80 32.14
N LEU A 385 12.17 4.73 31.10
CA LEU A 385 12.02 5.78 30.10
C LEU A 385 11.33 7.04 30.69
N PRO A 386 11.93 8.24 30.61
CA PRO A 386 11.42 9.42 31.33
C PRO A 386 10.14 9.98 30.71
N ASN A 387 9.02 9.95 31.45
CA ASN A 387 7.71 10.42 30.99
C ASN A 387 7.67 11.89 30.51
N ASN A 388 8.59 12.75 30.98
CA ASN A 388 8.71 14.15 30.54
C ASN A 388 9.26 14.28 29.11
N GLU A 389 10.01 13.30 28.62
CA GLU A 389 10.52 13.24 27.24
C GLU A 389 9.72 12.25 26.37
N TYR A 390 9.07 11.26 27.01
CA TYR A 390 8.29 10.21 26.36
C TYR A 390 6.92 10.03 27.02
N SER A 391 6.04 11.01 26.80
CA SER A 391 4.68 11.06 27.36
C SER A 391 3.78 9.96 26.79
N CYS A 392 2.74 9.56 27.53
CA CYS A 392 1.77 8.55 27.11
C CYS A 392 0.38 9.18 26.89
N MET A 393 -0.32 8.74 25.84
CA MET A 393 -1.70 9.13 25.52
C MET A 393 -2.75 8.47 26.43
N ASN A 394 -2.38 7.36 27.10
CA ASN A 394 -3.29 6.55 27.91
C ASN A 394 -3.36 7.03 29.37
N ASP A 395 -2.43 7.87 29.82
CA ASP A 395 -2.43 8.43 31.18
C ASP A 395 -3.57 9.45 31.35
N PRO A 396 -4.29 9.46 32.49
CA PRO A 396 -5.33 10.46 32.74
C PRO A 396 -4.72 11.87 32.82
N SER A 397 -5.26 12.80 32.03
CA SER A 397 -4.63 14.10 31.77
C SER A 397 -4.35 14.91 33.04
N SER A 398 -3.12 15.38 33.18
CA SER A 398 -2.63 16.20 34.30
C SER A 398 -3.12 17.66 34.24
N THR A 399 -4.45 17.84 34.25
CA THR A 399 -5.14 19.13 34.20
C THR A 399 -5.88 19.44 35.49
N ASP A 400 -5.23 19.21 36.65
CA ASP A 400 -5.78 19.61 37.96
C ASP A 400 -4.70 19.87 39.04
N GLN A 401 -3.50 20.29 38.64
CA GLN A 401 -2.44 20.71 39.58
C GLN A 401 -1.76 22.04 39.22
N GLU A 402 -2.53 23.14 39.14
CA GLU A 402 -1.98 24.42 39.61
C GLU A 402 -3.02 25.42 40.14
N LYS A 403 -3.23 25.43 41.46
CA LYS A 403 -3.30 26.63 42.34
C LYS A 403 -3.74 26.31 43.78
N THR A 404 -2.79 26.28 44.71
CA THR A 404 -3.00 26.81 46.09
C THR A 404 -1.69 27.02 46.85
N LYS A 405 -1.00 28.14 46.61
CA LYS A 405 0.03 28.65 47.54
C LYS A 405 -0.64 29.41 48.70
N ARG A 406 -0.88 28.74 49.83
CA ARG A 406 -0.95 29.34 51.18
C ARG A 406 -0.27 28.38 52.16
N GLY A 407 0.51 28.90 53.11
CA GLY A 407 1.49 28.09 53.85
C GLY A 407 1.33 28.08 55.36
N SER A 408 2.12 27.19 55.98
CA SER A 408 2.64 27.23 57.35
C SER A 408 1.67 27.52 58.53
N VAL A 409 1.29 26.46 59.25
CA VAL A 409 1.29 26.43 60.74
C VAL A 409 1.86 25.08 61.21
N ARG A 410 2.46 25.03 62.41
CA ARG A 410 3.09 23.86 63.06
C ARG A 410 2.19 23.24 64.16
N LYS A 411 2.62 22.08 64.67
CA LYS A 411 2.22 21.33 65.91
C LYS A 411 1.10 20.28 65.69
N SER A 412 1.08 19.04 66.22
CA SER A 412 1.90 18.18 67.12
C SER A 412 1.18 17.77 68.42
N HIS A 413 1.25 16.47 68.78
CA HIS A 413 0.68 15.80 69.98
C HIS A 413 -0.85 15.55 69.95
N ALA A 414 -1.42 14.45 70.47
CA ALA A 414 -0.86 13.18 71.00
C ALA A 414 -1.90 12.02 70.96
N SER A 415 -1.47 10.79 71.22
CA SER A 415 -2.29 9.56 71.36
C SER A 415 -2.52 9.18 72.85
N PRO A 416 -3.42 8.23 73.21
CA PRO A 416 -3.17 6.78 73.09
C PRO A 416 -4.38 5.89 72.68
N ALA A 417 -4.17 4.57 72.62
CA ALA A 417 -5.16 3.51 72.28
C ALA A 417 -5.74 2.84 73.58
N PRO A 418 -6.50 1.70 73.60
CA PRO A 418 -6.35 0.41 72.86
C PRO A 418 -7.64 0.00 72.07
N ALA A 419 -7.84 -1.18 71.46
CA ALA A 419 -7.17 -2.50 71.50
C ALA A 419 -7.17 -3.25 70.12
N VAL A 420 -6.65 -4.48 70.11
CA VAL A 420 -6.09 -5.25 68.96
C VAL A 420 -6.56 -6.73 69.10
N PRO A 421 -6.91 -7.52 68.03
CA PRO A 421 -5.90 -8.05 67.09
C PRO A 421 -6.26 -8.29 65.60
N GLU A 422 -5.19 -8.39 64.80
CA GLU A 422 -5.18 -8.83 63.40
C GLU A 422 -5.54 -10.33 63.22
N ARG A 423 -5.91 -10.73 62.00
CA ARG A 423 -5.31 -11.91 61.35
C ARG A 423 -4.97 -11.65 59.88
N LYS A 424 -3.82 -12.19 59.45
CA LYS A 424 -3.20 -11.97 58.14
C LYS A 424 -3.62 -13.03 57.12
N ALA A 425 -3.71 -12.66 55.84
CA ALA A 425 -3.73 -13.59 54.72
C ALA A 425 -2.30 -13.74 54.14
N PRO A 426 -1.83 -14.95 53.79
CA PRO A 426 -0.44 -15.19 53.39
C PRO A 426 -0.22 -15.11 51.88
N ALA A 427 1.04 -14.90 51.47
CA ALA A 427 1.48 -15.08 50.10
C ALA A 427 1.67 -16.58 49.76
N GLN A 428 1.10 -17.02 48.63
CA GLN A 428 1.40 -18.31 47.97
C GLN A 428 1.40 -18.06 46.46
N SER A 429 2.53 -18.24 45.75
CA SER A 429 3.15 -19.51 45.35
C SER A 429 2.45 -20.15 44.14
N MET A 430 3.14 -20.12 42.98
CA MET A 430 2.67 -20.71 41.72
C MET A 430 2.66 -22.24 41.81
N ARG A 431 1.49 -22.84 42.05
CA ARG A 431 1.35 -24.32 42.02
C ARG A 431 0.76 -24.83 40.70
N SER A 432 1.65 -25.24 39.80
CA SER A 432 1.31 -26.03 38.61
C SER A 432 0.52 -27.30 38.98
N ARG A 433 -0.53 -27.60 38.22
CA ARG A 433 -1.23 -28.90 38.25
C ARG A 433 -0.94 -29.67 36.95
N ARG A 434 -0.15 -30.75 37.09
CA ARG A 434 -0.35 -31.99 36.31
C ARG A 434 -1.68 -32.64 36.77
N THR A 435 -2.33 -33.56 36.06
CA THR A 435 -1.94 -34.47 34.95
C THR A 435 -3.11 -34.50 33.92
N ALA A 436 -3.08 -35.15 32.75
CA ALA A 436 -2.62 -36.51 32.45
C ALA A 436 -1.82 -36.64 31.15
N THR A 437 -0.94 -37.64 31.14
CA THR A 437 -0.24 -38.15 29.96
C THR A 437 -1.02 -39.34 29.41
N TRP A 438 -1.07 -39.50 28.09
CA TRP A 438 -1.11 -40.73 27.26
C TRP A 438 -1.25 -40.22 25.81
N ALA A 439 -0.54 -40.69 24.79
CA ALA A 439 0.50 -41.72 24.73
C ALA A 439 1.87 -41.14 24.24
N ARG A 440 2.91 -41.98 24.25
CA ARG A 440 4.14 -41.77 23.48
C ARG A 440 4.11 -42.66 22.24
N THR A 441 4.43 -42.12 21.08
CA THR A 441 4.88 -42.89 19.91
C THR A 441 6.06 -42.15 19.26
N SER A 442 7.01 -42.95 18.77
CA SER A 442 8.36 -42.64 18.25
C SER A 442 8.68 -41.21 17.76
N ASN A 443 9.92 -40.78 18.02
CA ASN A 443 10.63 -39.97 17.02
C ASN A 443 10.79 -40.81 15.75
N SER A 444 10.62 -40.20 14.58
CA SER A 444 11.28 -40.63 13.35
C SER A 444 11.88 -39.38 12.70
N ASP A 445 13.07 -39.50 12.13
CA ASP A 445 13.91 -38.35 11.74
C ASP A 445 13.63 -37.93 10.29
N ASP A 446 12.34 -37.75 10.00
CA ASP A 446 11.77 -37.56 8.66
C ASP A 446 11.45 -36.07 8.43
N GLY A 447 12.50 -35.25 8.38
CA GLY A 447 12.43 -33.79 8.37
C GLY A 447 11.86 -33.16 7.08
N TYR A 448 10.57 -33.34 6.78
CA TYR A 448 9.85 -32.55 5.77
C TYR A 448 8.38 -32.28 6.14
N SER A 449 8.14 -31.23 6.92
CA SER A 449 6.80 -30.64 7.09
C SER A 449 6.90 -29.15 7.43
N SER A 450 6.52 -28.29 6.49
CA SER A 450 6.50 -26.82 6.66
C SER A 450 5.60 -26.37 7.83
N ASP A 451 4.57 -27.16 8.10
CA ASP A 451 3.61 -27.00 9.19
C ASP A 451 4.28 -27.06 10.59
N SER A 452 5.44 -27.73 10.71
CA SER A 452 6.20 -27.83 11.96
C SER A 452 6.91 -26.53 12.36
N VAL A 453 7.41 -25.76 11.39
CA VAL A 453 8.17 -24.52 11.63
C VAL A 453 7.26 -23.43 12.19
N LEU A 454 6.09 -23.23 11.56
CA LEU A 454 5.07 -22.30 12.05
C LEU A 454 4.56 -22.69 13.44
N LYS A 455 4.38 -23.99 13.70
CA LYS A 455 4.00 -24.52 15.02
C LYS A 455 5.12 -24.41 16.06
N SER A 456 6.39 -24.30 15.68
CA SER A 456 7.50 -24.05 16.60
C SER A 456 7.57 -22.56 16.96
N ALA A 457 7.61 -21.66 15.98
CA ALA A 457 7.64 -20.22 16.20
C ALA A 457 6.44 -19.75 17.06
N ALA A 458 5.22 -20.17 16.72
CA ALA A 458 4.01 -19.87 17.49
C ALA A 458 3.95 -20.51 18.90
N ARG A 459 4.90 -21.39 19.25
CA ARG A 459 5.10 -21.92 20.62
C ARG A 459 6.17 -21.17 21.41
N GLU A 460 7.08 -20.47 20.74
CA GLU A 460 8.08 -19.62 21.41
C GLU A 460 7.49 -18.26 21.80
N PHE A 461 6.77 -17.58 20.89
CA PHE A 461 6.05 -16.34 21.20
C PHE A 461 5.09 -16.47 22.39
N LYS A 462 4.48 -17.65 22.59
CA LYS A 462 3.61 -17.95 23.75
C LYS A 462 4.32 -18.03 25.12
N LYS A 463 5.65 -17.82 25.17
CA LYS A 463 6.43 -17.67 26.42
C LYS A 463 6.96 -16.25 26.62
N MET A 464 6.83 -15.36 25.64
CA MET A 464 7.44 -14.03 25.66
C MET A 464 6.59 -13.04 26.46
N GLY A 465 7.23 -11.97 26.94
CA GLY A 465 6.55 -10.87 27.63
C GLY A 465 5.72 -9.99 26.69
N GLN A 466 5.07 -8.97 27.27
CA GLN A 466 4.28 -7.96 26.58
C GLN A 466 4.99 -7.42 25.31
N ARG A 467 4.33 -7.42 24.16
CA ARG A 467 4.90 -6.91 22.90
C ARG A 467 5.30 -5.43 23.00
N ILE A 468 6.36 -5.06 22.28
CA ILE A 468 6.78 -3.66 22.07
C ILE A 468 6.71 -3.36 20.57
N PHE A 469 6.05 -2.28 20.21
CA PHE A 469 6.10 -1.69 18.88
C PHE A 469 6.87 -0.38 18.96
N VAL A 470 7.69 -0.09 17.96
CA VAL A 470 8.27 1.24 17.75
C VAL A 470 7.83 1.73 16.40
N PHE A 471 7.50 3.01 16.26
CA PHE A 471 7.26 3.62 14.97
C PHE A 471 8.20 4.80 14.73
N ILE A 472 9.01 4.77 13.67
CA ILE A 472 9.93 5.85 13.31
C ILE A 472 9.37 6.65 12.13
N ILE A 473 9.10 7.92 12.37
CA ILE A 473 8.68 8.91 11.36
C ILE A 473 9.92 9.38 10.59
N GLY A 474 9.91 9.18 9.26
CA GLY A 474 10.95 9.67 8.36
C GLY A 474 12.14 8.74 8.23
N GLY A 475 11.87 7.47 7.91
CA GLY A 475 12.88 6.45 7.65
C GLY A 475 13.35 5.69 8.90
N ALA A 476 13.42 4.36 8.81
CA ALA A 476 14.20 3.53 9.73
C ALA A 476 15.30 2.79 8.97
N THR A 477 16.36 2.38 9.66
CA THR A 477 17.53 1.72 9.06
C THR A 477 17.56 0.21 9.30
N ARG A 478 18.38 -0.51 8.52
CA ARG A 478 18.67 -1.95 8.77
C ARG A 478 19.36 -2.18 10.12
N SER A 479 20.11 -1.20 10.63
CA SER A 479 20.69 -1.20 11.98
C SER A 479 19.62 -1.20 13.07
N GLU A 480 18.55 -0.43 12.86
CA GLU A 480 17.41 -0.32 13.77
C GLU A 480 16.56 -1.59 13.73
N LEU A 481 16.36 -2.18 12.55
CA LEU A 481 15.74 -3.50 12.39
C LEU A 481 16.56 -4.59 13.11
N ARG A 482 17.88 -4.65 12.84
CA ARG A 482 18.84 -5.55 13.51
C ARG A 482 18.79 -5.41 15.04
N ALA A 483 18.68 -4.18 15.56
CA ALA A 483 18.55 -3.93 17.00
C ALA A 483 17.26 -4.52 17.58
N CYS A 484 16.13 -4.46 16.87
CA CYS A 484 14.87 -5.09 17.29
C CYS A 484 14.98 -6.62 17.35
N HIS A 485 15.64 -7.26 16.36
CA HIS A 485 15.94 -8.70 16.38
C HIS A 485 16.86 -9.10 17.53
N LYS A 486 17.98 -8.37 17.72
CA LYS A 486 18.93 -8.57 18.83
C LYS A 486 18.23 -8.47 20.19
N LEU A 487 17.48 -7.39 20.41
CA LEU A 487 16.81 -7.13 21.68
C LEU A 487 15.61 -8.05 21.94
N THR A 488 14.94 -8.54 20.90
CA THR A 488 13.86 -9.54 21.06
C THR A 488 14.38 -10.79 21.77
N THR A 489 15.56 -11.26 21.36
CA THR A 489 16.25 -12.39 22.00
C THR A 489 16.82 -12.01 23.38
N LYS A 490 17.46 -10.83 23.52
CA LYS A 490 18.09 -10.35 24.76
C LYS A 490 17.10 -10.09 25.90
N LEU A 491 15.88 -9.63 25.58
CA LEU A 491 14.89 -9.15 26.55
C LEU A 491 13.70 -10.11 26.77
N GLY A 492 13.55 -11.15 25.94
CA GLY A 492 12.43 -12.10 26.05
C GLY A 492 11.05 -11.48 25.78
N ARG A 493 11.01 -10.35 25.06
CA ARG A 493 9.80 -9.63 24.62
C ARG A 493 9.87 -9.52 23.10
N GLU A 494 8.78 -9.79 22.40
CA GLU A 494 8.70 -9.58 20.94
C GLU A 494 8.70 -8.06 20.64
N ILE A 495 9.65 -7.59 19.81
CA ILE A 495 9.79 -6.18 19.42
C ILE A 495 9.51 -6.05 17.93
N VAL A 496 8.62 -5.14 17.53
CA VAL A 496 8.22 -4.92 16.13
C VAL A 496 8.55 -3.50 15.70
N LEU A 497 9.28 -3.36 14.59
CA LEU A 497 9.66 -2.07 14.00
C LEU A 497 8.63 -1.63 12.95
N GLY A 498 8.06 -0.46 13.14
CA GLY A 498 7.29 0.27 12.15
C GLY A 498 8.06 1.51 11.66
N CYS A 499 7.92 1.86 10.39
CA CYS A 499 8.46 3.12 9.86
C CYS A 499 7.65 3.66 8.68
N SER A 500 7.91 4.90 8.28
CA SER A 500 7.36 5.45 7.02
C SER A 500 7.88 4.69 5.79
N SER A 501 9.16 4.32 5.86
CA SER A 501 9.99 3.76 4.80
C SER A 501 11.21 3.10 5.46
N LEU A 502 11.81 2.12 4.79
CA LEU A 502 13.11 1.56 5.19
C LEU A 502 14.15 2.24 4.31
N ASP A 503 14.97 3.10 4.90
CA ASP A 503 15.84 4.03 4.16
C ASP A 503 17.29 3.50 4.20
N ASP A 504 17.81 3.10 3.04
CA ASP A 504 19.23 2.79 2.86
C ASP A 504 20.06 4.09 2.65
N PRO A 505 21.37 4.16 3.01
CA PRO A 505 22.09 5.43 3.08
C PRO A 505 22.09 6.28 1.79
N PRO A 506 22.24 5.71 0.57
CA PRO A 506 22.13 6.48 -0.67
C PRO A 506 20.74 7.11 -0.85
N GLN A 507 19.67 6.37 -0.50
CA GLN A 507 18.29 6.83 -0.57
C GLN A 507 18.07 8.01 0.38
N TYR A 508 18.47 7.86 1.65
CA TYR A 508 18.36 8.90 2.68
C TYR A 508 19.05 10.22 2.27
N ILE A 509 20.24 10.13 1.67
CA ILE A 509 20.97 11.29 1.12
C ILE A 509 20.18 11.98 -0.01
N THR A 510 19.44 11.24 -0.85
CA THR A 510 18.59 11.82 -1.90
C THR A 510 17.25 12.38 -1.41
N VAL A 511 16.79 12.05 -0.20
CA VAL A 511 15.55 12.58 0.41
C VAL A 511 15.80 13.86 1.22
N LEU A 512 16.99 14.02 1.80
CA LEU A 512 17.42 15.24 2.53
C LEU A 512 17.52 16.57 1.74
N PRO A 513 17.53 16.66 0.40
CA PRO A 513 17.40 17.91 -0.34
C PRO A 513 15.97 18.47 -0.22
N ILE A 514 15.66 19.09 0.93
CA ILE A 514 14.37 19.72 1.26
C ILE A 514 14.12 20.95 0.36
N ALA A 515 13.67 20.64 -0.86
CA ALA A 515 13.14 21.47 -1.92
C ALA A 515 12.09 20.63 -2.70
N LEU A 516 11.12 21.27 -3.35
CA LEU A 516 10.04 20.55 -4.04
C LEU A 516 10.52 19.87 -5.34
N ILE A 517 10.97 18.61 -5.24
CA ILE A 517 11.34 17.77 -6.42
C ILE A 517 10.25 16.71 -6.72
N SER A 518 8.97 17.03 -6.50
CA SER A 518 7.85 16.17 -6.91
C SER A 518 7.53 16.27 -8.42
N VAL A 519 8.54 16.48 -9.28
CA VAL A 519 8.39 16.70 -10.74
C VAL A 519 9.59 16.19 -11.56
N LEU A 520 10.84 16.37 -11.11
CA LEU A 520 12.01 16.26 -12.00
C LEU A 520 12.60 14.86 -12.19
N LEU A 521 12.32 13.89 -11.31
CA LEU A 521 12.91 12.55 -11.44
C LEU A 521 12.43 11.84 -12.72
N GLY A 522 11.14 11.98 -13.05
CA GLY A 522 10.56 11.49 -14.30
C GLY A 522 11.14 12.16 -15.55
N THR A 523 11.52 13.45 -15.49
CA THR A 523 12.12 14.15 -16.65
C THR A 523 13.58 13.78 -16.85
N ALA A 524 14.35 13.51 -15.79
CA ALA A 524 15.74 13.05 -15.89
C ALA A 524 15.82 11.66 -16.54
N ILE A 525 15.03 10.70 -16.06
CA ILE A 525 14.95 9.34 -16.62
C ILE A 525 14.49 9.41 -18.08
N ALA A 526 13.42 10.16 -18.37
CA ALA A 526 12.95 10.36 -19.74
C ALA A 526 14.03 10.95 -20.65
N LEU A 527 14.80 11.94 -20.21
CA LEU A 527 15.85 12.56 -21.03
C LEU A 527 17.01 11.60 -21.35
N VAL A 528 17.38 10.68 -20.45
CA VAL A 528 18.40 9.66 -20.73
C VAL A 528 17.89 8.66 -21.78
N PHE A 529 16.66 8.16 -21.62
CA PHE A 529 16.03 7.27 -22.61
C PHE A 529 15.84 7.96 -23.98
N PHE A 530 15.32 9.19 -24.00
CA PHE A 530 15.14 9.96 -25.24
C PHE A 530 16.47 10.32 -25.92
N LYS A 531 17.55 10.62 -25.17
CA LYS A 531 18.87 10.89 -25.76
C LYS A 531 19.39 9.68 -26.54
N ASN A 532 19.28 8.48 -25.98
CA ASN A 532 19.68 7.24 -26.66
C ASN A 532 18.76 6.91 -27.86
N TYR A 533 17.45 7.13 -27.72
CA TYR A 533 16.48 6.98 -28.81
C TYR A 533 16.76 7.92 -29.99
N PHE A 534 17.00 9.20 -29.73
CA PHE A 534 17.29 10.19 -30.77
C PHE A 534 18.67 10.02 -31.41
N LEU A 535 19.69 9.59 -30.66
CA LEU A 535 21.00 9.26 -31.24
C LEU A 535 20.89 8.09 -32.23
N LYS A 536 20.15 7.03 -31.87
CA LYS A 536 19.92 5.88 -32.77
C LYS A 536 19.14 6.28 -34.03
N ARG A 537 18.15 7.17 -33.93
CA ARG A 537 17.37 7.64 -35.08
C ARG A 537 18.12 8.61 -36.01
N LYS A 538 19.24 9.20 -35.55
CA LYS A 538 19.99 10.20 -36.32
C LYS A 538 20.98 9.60 -37.34
N SER A 539 21.21 8.28 -37.32
CA SER A 539 21.98 7.55 -38.34
C SER A 539 21.11 7.02 -39.49
N GLU A 540 19.78 7.00 -39.34
CA GLU A 540 18.85 6.40 -40.32
C GLU A 540 18.22 7.42 -41.29
N ILE A 541 18.39 8.72 -41.06
CA ILE A 541 17.82 9.81 -41.87
C ILE A 541 18.95 10.70 -42.39
N GLY A 542 19.63 10.22 -43.44
CA GLY A 542 20.85 10.80 -43.98
C GLY A 542 20.91 10.83 -45.51
N SER A 543 19.79 11.11 -46.19
CA SER A 543 19.74 11.13 -47.66
C SER A 543 18.77 12.19 -48.24
N ILE A 544 19.22 12.83 -49.32
CA ILE A 544 18.48 13.76 -50.22
C ILE A 544 18.18 15.16 -49.60
N ALA A 545 18.05 16.19 -50.45
CA ALA A 545 18.47 17.56 -50.15
C ALA A 545 17.49 18.70 -50.56
N LYS A 546 17.93 19.96 -50.32
CA LYS A 546 17.24 21.25 -50.58
C LYS A 546 16.77 21.45 -52.04
N PRO A 547 15.76 22.30 -52.31
CA PRO A 547 15.90 23.77 -52.46
C PRO A 547 14.79 24.55 -51.70
N GLU A 548 14.50 25.85 -51.89
CA GLU A 548 15.27 27.13 -51.87
C GLU A 548 14.21 28.28 -51.73
N ILE A 549 14.54 29.59 -51.69
CA ILE A 549 13.71 30.63 -51.02
C ILE A 549 13.32 31.84 -51.92
N HIS A 550 12.19 32.51 -51.59
CA HIS A 550 11.73 33.90 -51.90
C HIS A 550 10.59 34.06 -52.95
N PRO A 551 9.78 35.17 -52.93
CA PRO A 551 9.06 35.75 -51.78
C PRO A 551 7.60 36.27 -52.06
N ASP A 552 6.96 36.70 -50.95
CA ASP A 552 5.79 37.61 -50.69
C ASP A 552 5.52 38.78 -51.71
N PRO A 553 4.39 39.58 -51.72
CA PRO A 553 3.51 39.98 -50.59
C PRO A 553 2.01 40.46 -50.85
N LEU A 554 1.36 41.05 -49.81
CA LEU A 554 0.15 41.96 -49.78
C LEU A 554 -1.26 41.33 -50.03
N ARG A 555 -2.43 41.84 -49.56
CA ARG A 555 -2.86 43.02 -48.74
C ARG A 555 -4.21 42.75 -47.98
N LYS A 556 -4.62 43.63 -47.04
CA LYS A 556 -5.94 43.69 -46.31
C LYS A 556 -6.87 44.78 -46.93
N PRO A 557 -8.14 45.10 -46.49
CA PRO A 557 -9.07 44.62 -45.43
C PRO A 557 -10.48 44.22 -46.04
N PRO A 558 -11.74 44.51 -45.58
CA PRO A 558 -12.35 45.03 -44.33
C PRO A 558 -13.61 44.24 -43.77
N LYS A 559 -14.83 44.86 -43.75
CA LYS A 559 -16.16 44.49 -43.16
C LYS A 559 -17.28 45.38 -43.82
N PRO A 560 -18.56 45.56 -43.36
CA PRO A 560 -19.42 44.90 -42.31
C PRO A 560 -20.97 44.73 -42.65
N THR A 561 -21.77 44.28 -41.66
CA THR A 561 -23.27 44.44 -41.47
C THR A 561 -24.27 43.67 -42.40
N HIS A 562 -25.59 43.52 -42.14
CA HIS A 562 -26.57 43.98 -41.10
C HIS A 562 -27.55 42.81 -40.72
N GLN A 563 -27.79 42.50 -39.44
CA GLN A 563 -29.00 42.76 -38.60
C GLN A 563 -30.43 42.36 -39.08
N SER A 564 -31.18 41.65 -38.23
CA SER A 564 -32.63 41.86 -38.00
C SER A 564 -33.04 41.55 -36.53
N LYS A 565 -34.24 41.96 -36.08
CA LYS A 565 -34.74 42.07 -34.68
C LYS A 565 -36.29 41.92 -34.69
N LYS A 566 -37.05 41.60 -33.62
CA LYS A 566 -36.81 41.29 -32.17
C LYS A 566 -37.63 39.99 -31.84
N SER A 567 -38.25 39.62 -30.71
CA SER A 567 -38.55 40.08 -29.31
C SER A 567 -38.81 38.80 -28.46
N HIS A 568 -38.22 38.59 -27.28
CA HIS A 568 -38.52 39.16 -25.93
C HIS A 568 -39.79 38.66 -25.22
N SER A 569 -39.60 37.69 -24.31
CA SER A 569 -40.21 37.68 -22.97
C SER A 569 -39.08 37.48 -21.94
N HIS A 570 -39.29 37.86 -20.67
CA HIS A 570 -38.22 38.00 -19.69
C HIS A 570 -38.00 36.78 -18.78
N ALA A 571 -36.80 36.70 -18.21
CA ALA A 571 -36.33 35.59 -17.38
C ALA A 571 -37.06 35.46 -16.03
N SER A 572 -37.05 34.23 -15.50
CA SER A 572 -36.91 34.00 -14.06
C SER A 572 -35.58 33.26 -13.80
N SER A 573 -34.76 33.81 -12.93
CA SER A 573 -33.49 33.24 -12.47
C SER A 573 -33.64 32.73 -11.04
N ASP A 574 -32.95 31.64 -10.73
CA ASP A 574 -32.66 31.11 -9.38
C ASP A 574 -33.81 30.99 -8.37
N LYS A 575 -34.22 29.73 -8.11
CA LYS A 575 -34.48 29.24 -6.75
C LYS A 575 -34.60 27.70 -6.70
N ASP A 576 -33.46 27.03 -6.60
CA ASP A 576 -33.39 25.61 -6.21
C ASP A 576 -32.33 25.35 -5.10
N HIS A 577 -31.89 26.42 -4.44
CA HIS A 577 -31.04 26.36 -3.24
C HIS A 577 -31.87 26.05 -1.98
N SER A 578 -32.39 24.83 -1.86
CA SER A 578 -33.02 24.35 -0.61
C SER A 578 -32.99 22.84 -0.37
N LYS A 579 -32.77 22.00 -1.38
CA LYS A 579 -32.57 20.55 -1.18
C LYS A 579 -31.13 20.24 -0.81
N LYS A 580 -30.92 19.63 0.37
CA LYS A 580 -29.63 19.05 0.74
C LYS A 580 -29.44 17.75 -0.04
N HIS A 581 -28.68 17.82 -1.11
CA HIS A 581 -28.08 16.65 -1.74
C HIS A 581 -27.28 15.82 -0.71
N HIS A 582 -27.18 14.51 -0.94
CA HIS A 582 -26.51 13.59 -0.02
C HIS A 582 -25.02 13.97 0.09
N PRO A 583 -24.33 13.78 1.23
CA PRO A 583 -22.90 14.14 1.38
C PRO A 583 -21.91 13.38 0.46
N LEU A 584 -22.40 12.48 -0.41
CA LEU A 584 -21.62 11.82 -1.48
C LEU A 584 -21.97 12.34 -2.89
N ASP A 585 -22.99 13.20 -3.02
CA ASP A 585 -23.42 13.78 -4.31
C ASP A 585 -22.45 14.88 -4.74
N LEU A 586 -21.41 14.51 -5.48
CA LEU A 586 -20.38 15.47 -5.92
C LEU A 586 -20.92 16.48 -6.95
N ASN A 587 -21.74 16.01 -7.90
CA ASN A 587 -22.25 16.83 -9.02
C ASN A 587 -23.44 16.14 -9.73
N THR A 588 -24.10 16.84 -10.64
CA THR A 588 -25.15 16.27 -11.52
C THR A 588 -24.83 16.56 -12.97
N LEU A 589 -24.58 15.52 -13.76
CA LEU A 589 -24.36 15.64 -15.21
C LEU A 589 -25.68 15.97 -15.90
N LYS A 590 -25.80 17.18 -16.43
CA LYS A 590 -26.99 17.67 -17.14
C LYS A 590 -26.80 17.62 -18.65
N GLY A 591 -27.88 17.39 -19.39
CA GLY A 591 -27.90 17.43 -20.86
C GLY A 591 -28.55 16.22 -21.53
N HIS A 592 -28.95 15.20 -20.77
CA HIS A 592 -29.78 14.08 -21.20
C HIS A 592 -31.24 14.51 -21.38
N GLY A 593 -31.89 14.10 -22.47
CA GLY A 593 -33.29 14.40 -22.76
C GLY A 593 -34.26 13.27 -22.39
N ASP A 594 -33.74 12.10 -22.00
CA ASP A 594 -34.48 10.90 -21.64
C ASP A 594 -33.63 10.04 -20.68
N SER A 595 -34.06 8.83 -20.40
CA SER A 595 -33.47 7.83 -19.53
C SER A 595 -32.04 7.43 -19.95
N VAL A 596 -31.11 7.40 -18.99
CA VAL A 596 -29.76 6.86 -19.19
C VAL A 596 -29.83 5.34 -19.17
N THR A 597 -29.50 4.70 -20.29
CA THR A 597 -29.64 3.25 -20.49
C THR A 597 -28.37 2.48 -20.10
N GLY A 598 -27.20 3.09 -20.29
CA GLY A 598 -25.91 2.51 -19.91
C GLY A 598 -24.85 3.58 -19.65
N LEU A 599 -23.84 3.25 -18.85
CA LEU A 599 -22.73 4.14 -18.52
C LEU A 599 -21.44 3.35 -18.32
N CYS A 600 -20.30 3.95 -18.64
CA CYS A 600 -18.97 3.35 -18.50
C CYS A 600 -17.91 4.45 -18.31
N PHE A 601 -16.97 4.26 -17.38
CA PHE A 601 -15.78 5.10 -17.25
C PHE A 601 -14.67 4.60 -18.18
N SER A 602 -13.81 5.49 -18.64
CA SER A 602 -12.54 5.10 -19.28
C SER A 602 -11.59 4.47 -18.27
N TYR A 603 -10.63 3.68 -18.75
CA TYR A 603 -9.64 3.00 -17.90
C TYR A 603 -8.82 3.96 -17.01
N ASP A 604 -8.59 5.19 -17.49
CA ASP A 604 -7.89 6.24 -16.72
C ASP A 604 -8.80 7.05 -15.78
N GLY A 605 -10.11 6.76 -15.75
CA GLY A 605 -11.13 7.46 -14.97
C GLY A 605 -11.45 8.89 -15.43
N ARG A 606 -10.79 9.41 -16.48
CA ARG A 606 -10.91 10.82 -16.91
C ARG A 606 -12.08 11.09 -17.86
N SER A 607 -12.64 10.05 -18.47
CA SER A 607 -13.83 10.14 -19.33
C SER A 607 -14.96 9.27 -18.77
N LEU A 608 -16.19 9.74 -18.93
CA LEU A 608 -17.41 8.98 -18.63
C LEU A 608 -18.33 9.02 -19.85
N ALA A 609 -18.57 7.85 -20.44
CA ALA A 609 -19.53 7.66 -21.51
C ALA A 609 -20.90 7.31 -20.93
N THR A 610 -21.96 7.95 -21.41
CA THR A 610 -23.35 7.63 -21.08
C THR A 610 -24.17 7.43 -22.35
N ALA A 611 -24.84 6.28 -22.47
CA ALA A 611 -25.88 5.98 -23.44
C ALA A 611 -27.24 6.47 -22.91
N CYS A 612 -28.08 7.01 -23.79
CA CYS A 612 -29.34 7.66 -23.42
C CYS A 612 -30.43 7.39 -24.47
N ALA A 613 -31.65 7.10 -24.02
CA ALA A 613 -32.77 6.73 -24.89
C ALA A 613 -33.13 7.79 -25.95
N ASP A 614 -32.70 9.04 -25.76
CA ASP A 614 -32.80 10.16 -26.71
C ASP A 614 -31.92 10.02 -27.98
N GLY A 615 -31.30 8.87 -28.19
CA GLY A 615 -30.50 8.56 -29.38
C GLY A 615 -29.09 9.17 -29.36
N VAL A 616 -28.62 9.62 -28.20
CA VAL A 616 -27.34 10.34 -28.07
C VAL A 616 -26.45 9.72 -27.00
N VAL A 617 -25.27 9.26 -27.41
CA VAL A 617 -24.18 8.93 -26.50
C VAL A 617 -23.40 10.20 -26.19
N ARG A 618 -23.08 10.41 -24.92
CA ARG A 618 -22.36 11.59 -24.40
C ARG A 618 -21.08 11.13 -23.72
N VAL A 619 -19.93 11.67 -24.14
CA VAL A 619 -18.65 11.41 -23.46
C VAL A 619 -18.21 12.67 -22.73
N PHE A 620 -18.37 12.67 -21.41
CA PHE A 620 -17.96 13.75 -20.51
C PHE A 620 -16.47 13.60 -20.18
N LYS A 621 -15.70 14.70 -20.24
CA LYS A 621 -14.35 14.74 -19.64
C LYS A 621 -14.44 15.27 -18.21
N LEU A 622 -13.78 14.57 -17.28
CA LEU A 622 -13.90 14.73 -15.84
C LEU A 622 -12.62 15.35 -15.22
N ASP A 623 -11.90 16.17 -15.98
CA ASP A 623 -10.67 16.86 -15.54
C ASP A 623 -10.87 17.67 -14.23
N ASP A 624 -12.08 18.17 -14.02
CA ASP A 624 -12.58 18.66 -12.72
C ASP A 624 -14.03 18.20 -12.51
N ALA A 625 -14.22 17.20 -11.66
CA ALA A 625 -15.53 16.65 -11.31
C ALA A 625 -16.41 17.61 -10.47
N SER A 626 -15.86 18.71 -9.93
CA SER A 626 -16.62 19.76 -9.22
C SER A 626 -17.16 20.86 -10.15
N SER A 627 -16.76 20.84 -11.43
CA SER A 627 -17.18 21.84 -12.43
C SER A 627 -18.70 21.89 -12.61
N LYS A 628 -19.29 23.08 -12.48
CA LYS A 628 -20.75 23.29 -12.68
C LYS A 628 -21.20 23.14 -14.14
N SER A 629 -20.27 23.00 -15.09
CA SER A 629 -20.58 22.90 -16.52
C SER A 629 -19.55 22.02 -17.25
N PHE A 630 -19.83 20.72 -17.34
CA PHE A 630 -19.04 19.81 -18.16
C PHE A 630 -19.26 20.06 -19.64
N LYS A 631 -18.18 19.98 -20.41
CA LYS A 631 -18.25 19.81 -21.87
C LYS A 631 -18.29 18.31 -22.15
N PHE A 632 -19.21 17.87 -23.00
CA PHE A 632 -19.28 16.49 -23.47
C PHE A 632 -19.19 16.43 -24.99
N LEU A 633 -18.54 15.39 -25.51
CA LEU A 633 -18.63 15.01 -26.91
C LEU A 633 -20.01 14.42 -27.17
N ARG A 634 -20.72 14.92 -28.19
CA ARG A 634 -22.03 14.44 -28.60
C ARG A 634 -21.89 13.47 -29.77
N ILE A 635 -22.25 12.22 -29.55
CA ILE A 635 -22.30 11.16 -30.58
C ILE A 635 -23.78 10.85 -30.83
N ASN A 636 -24.26 11.11 -32.05
CA ASN A 636 -25.62 10.74 -32.45
C ASN A 636 -25.61 9.30 -32.98
N VAL A 637 -26.53 8.47 -32.49
CA VAL A 637 -26.71 7.09 -32.96
C VAL A 637 -27.44 7.10 -34.31
N PRO A 638 -27.21 6.12 -35.22
CA PRO A 638 -27.96 6.01 -36.48
C PRO A 638 -29.48 6.00 -36.27
N ALA A 639 -30.21 6.59 -37.22
CA ALA A 639 -31.64 6.86 -37.08
C ALA A 639 -32.47 5.59 -36.79
N GLY A 640 -33.26 5.61 -35.71
CA GLY A 640 -34.05 4.47 -35.24
C GLY A 640 -33.30 3.47 -34.36
N GLY A 641 -32.03 3.73 -34.03
CA GLY A 641 -31.26 2.96 -33.05
C GLY A 641 -31.36 3.53 -31.63
N HIS A 642 -31.91 2.76 -30.70
CA HIS A 642 -31.94 3.11 -29.28
C HIS A 642 -30.68 2.55 -28.59
N PRO A 643 -29.75 3.40 -28.09
CA PRO A 643 -28.56 2.91 -27.41
C PRO A 643 -28.92 2.24 -26.08
N VAL A 644 -28.37 1.05 -25.83
CA VAL A 644 -28.69 0.24 -24.65
C VAL A 644 -27.52 0.13 -23.68
N ALA A 645 -26.30 -0.11 -24.17
CA ALA A 645 -25.11 -0.25 -23.34
C ALA A 645 -23.85 0.26 -24.06
N VAL A 646 -22.89 0.79 -23.32
CA VAL A 646 -21.68 1.45 -23.86
C VAL A 646 -20.43 1.00 -23.09
N ALA A 647 -19.31 0.85 -23.78
CA ALA A 647 -18.00 0.52 -23.22
C ALA A 647 -16.89 1.27 -23.96
N PHE A 648 -15.77 1.57 -23.30
CA PHE A 648 -14.59 2.14 -23.96
C PHE A 648 -13.80 1.08 -24.75
N SER A 649 -12.95 1.56 -25.66
CA SER A 649 -11.94 0.78 -26.40
C SER A 649 -10.55 0.98 -25.78
N ASP A 650 -9.47 0.63 -26.50
CA ASP A 650 -8.07 0.79 -26.07
C ASP A 650 -7.66 2.22 -25.67
N ASP A 651 -8.46 3.23 -26.01
CA ASP A 651 -8.21 4.65 -25.78
C ASP A 651 -9.39 5.32 -25.05
N ALA A 652 -9.11 6.39 -24.29
CA ALA A 652 -10.12 7.15 -23.54
C ALA A 652 -11.00 8.07 -24.42
N SER A 653 -11.02 7.84 -25.75
CA SER A 653 -11.72 8.64 -26.75
C SER A 653 -12.55 7.83 -27.75
N SER A 654 -12.26 6.55 -27.99
CA SER A 654 -13.10 5.65 -28.79
C SER A 654 -14.05 4.82 -27.91
N VAL A 655 -15.28 4.65 -28.36
CA VAL A 655 -16.39 4.05 -27.60
C VAL A 655 -17.14 3.04 -28.45
N VAL A 656 -17.36 1.85 -27.89
CA VAL A 656 -18.19 0.78 -28.44
C VAL A 656 -19.59 0.86 -27.84
N LEU A 657 -20.62 0.77 -28.68
CA LEU A 657 -22.02 0.94 -28.34
C LEU A 657 -22.86 -0.23 -28.83
N ALA A 658 -23.64 -0.83 -27.94
CA ALA A 658 -24.76 -1.68 -28.30
C ALA A 658 -26.02 -0.81 -28.48
N SER A 659 -26.66 -0.92 -29.65
CA SER A 659 -27.89 -0.20 -29.99
C SER A 659 -28.94 -1.19 -30.48
N HIS A 660 -30.20 -0.99 -30.12
CA HIS A 660 -31.32 -1.87 -30.49
C HIS A 660 -32.24 -1.17 -31.50
N THR A 661 -32.66 -1.93 -32.51
CA THR A 661 -33.57 -1.49 -33.58
C THR A 661 -34.65 -2.54 -33.79
N LEU A 662 -35.75 -2.19 -34.47
CA LEU A 662 -36.76 -3.15 -34.94
C LEU A 662 -36.18 -4.29 -35.81
N SER A 663 -34.98 -4.12 -36.38
CA SER A 663 -34.29 -5.13 -37.19
C SER A 663 -33.43 -6.11 -36.39
N GLY A 664 -33.20 -5.83 -35.10
CA GLY A 664 -32.26 -6.52 -34.23
C GLY A 664 -31.30 -5.58 -33.50
N SER A 665 -30.42 -6.15 -32.67
CA SER A 665 -29.35 -5.40 -32.00
C SER A 665 -28.09 -5.27 -32.86
N SER A 666 -27.47 -4.10 -32.85
CA SER A 666 -26.25 -3.77 -33.58
C SER A 666 -25.16 -3.27 -32.62
N LEU A 667 -23.91 -3.42 -33.04
CA LEU A 667 -22.72 -2.95 -32.33
C LEU A 667 -21.99 -1.93 -33.22
N TYR A 668 -21.70 -0.75 -32.70
CA TYR A 668 -21.03 0.34 -33.41
C TYR A 668 -19.81 0.78 -32.61
N MET A 669 -18.70 1.14 -33.27
CA MET A 669 -17.53 1.71 -32.61
C MET A 669 -17.19 3.07 -33.21
N TRP A 670 -17.25 4.10 -32.38
CA TRP A 670 -16.83 5.46 -32.72
C TRP A 670 -15.44 5.73 -32.19
N GLY A 671 -14.69 6.60 -32.86
CA GLY A 671 -13.54 7.25 -32.25
C GLY A 671 -12.96 8.36 -33.11
N GLU A 672 -11.82 8.89 -32.68
CA GLU A 672 -11.18 10.03 -33.36
C GLU A 672 -10.70 9.66 -34.79
N GLU A 673 -10.93 10.59 -35.71
CA GLU A 673 -10.51 10.53 -37.12
C GLU A 673 -8.99 10.60 -37.22
N LYS A 674 -8.38 9.74 -38.05
CA LYS A 674 -7.02 10.01 -38.55
C LYS A 674 -7.12 11.06 -39.64
N VAL A 675 -6.66 12.27 -39.36
CA VAL A 675 -6.50 13.35 -40.35
C VAL A 675 -5.88 12.78 -41.63
N LYS A 676 -6.64 12.78 -42.72
CA LYS A 676 -6.10 12.56 -44.06
C LYS A 676 -5.36 13.82 -44.47
N ASP A 677 -4.17 13.67 -45.05
CA ASP A 677 -3.41 14.78 -45.66
C ASP A 677 -4.04 15.22 -46.99
N SER A 678 -5.30 15.64 -46.95
CA SER A 678 -5.99 16.29 -48.06
C SER A 678 -5.63 17.77 -48.09
N ASN A 679 -4.73 18.15 -49.00
CA ASN A 679 -4.45 19.53 -49.34
C ASN A 679 -5.67 20.22 -49.97
N ASP A 680 -6.57 20.78 -49.15
CA ASP A 680 -7.37 21.94 -49.56
C ASP A 680 -7.77 22.82 -48.34
N SER A 681 -8.53 23.89 -48.61
CA SER A 681 -8.23 25.19 -48.02
C SER A 681 -9.22 25.69 -46.95
N LYS A 682 -8.63 26.25 -45.88
CA LYS A 682 -9.19 27.30 -45.01
C LYS A 682 -10.65 27.11 -44.52
N GLN A 683 -10.84 26.30 -43.49
CA GLN A 683 -11.87 26.56 -42.46
C GLN A 683 -11.25 26.58 -41.05
N GLN A 684 -11.98 27.17 -40.09
CA GLN A 684 -11.59 27.10 -38.67
C GLN A 684 -11.59 25.65 -38.17
N PRO A 685 -10.72 25.29 -37.20
CA PRO A 685 -10.72 23.96 -36.61
C PRO A 685 -12.02 23.72 -35.83
N LYS A 686 -13.00 23.08 -36.48
CA LYS A 686 -14.02 22.30 -35.77
C LYS A 686 -13.30 21.18 -35.02
N LEU A 687 -13.80 20.84 -33.84
CA LEU A 687 -13.41 19.60 -33.17
C LEU A 687 -13.68 18.43 -34.13
N PRO A 688 -12.77 17.44 -34.27
CA PRO A 688 -12.98 16.30 -35.14
C PRO A 688 -14.27 15.59 -34.72
N LEU A 689 -15.14 15.34 -35.70
CA LEU A 689 -16.37 14.61 -35.46
C LEU A 689 -16.02 13.12 -35.34
N PRO A 690 -16.53 12.41 -34.33
CA PRO A 690 -16.25 10.99 -34.17
C PRO A 690 -16.92 10.20 -35.31
N GLU A 691 -16.14 9.49 -36.10
CA GLU A 691 -16.61 8.60 -37.16
C GLU A 691 -16.79 7.16 -36.65
N ILE A 692 -17.64 6.39 -37.33
CA ILE A 692 -17.81 4.95 -37.09
C ILE A 692 -16.61 4.23 -37.72
N LYS A 693 -15.73 3.67 -36.89
CA LYS A 693 -14.55 2.91 -37.35
C LYS A 693 -14.92 1.49 -37.79
N TRP A 694 -15.96 0.90 -37.17
CA TRP A 694 -16.58 -0.36 -37.60
C TRP A 694 -18.01 -0.49 -37.06
N GLU A 695 -18.82 -1.31 -37.74
CA GLU A 695 -20.20 -1.62 -37.36
C GLU A 695 -20.59 -3.07 -37.66
N HIS A 696 -21.40 -3.66 -36.79
CA HIS A 696 -21.94 -5.02 -36.93
C HIS A 696 -23.44 -5.04 -36.63
N HIS A 697 -24.23 -5.45 -37.62
CA HIS A 697 -25.69 -5.51 -37.53
C HIS A 697 -26.18 -6.89 -37.11
N LYS A 698 -27.30 -6.96 -36.36
CA LYS A 698 -27.96 -8.20 -35.92
C LYS A 698 -27.05 -9.15 -35.10
N ILE A 699 -26.20 -8.59 -34.25
CA ILE A 699 -25.18 -9.34 -33.50
C ILE A 699 -25.74 -10.48 -32.63
N HIS A 700 -26.97 -10.35 -32.15
CA HIS A 700 -27.71 -11.40 -31.43
C HIS A 700 -29.08 -11.65 -32.10
N GLU A 701 -29.10 -11.67 -33.43
CA GLU A 701 -30.31 -11.76 -34.25
C GLU A 701 -31.30 -10.64 -33.88
N LYS A 702 -32.49 -11.00 -33.35
CA LYS A 702 -33.53 -10.08 -32.87
C LYS A 702 -33.43 -9.75 -31.37
N LYS A 703 -32.59 -10.43 -30.59
CA LYS A 703 -32.52 -10.31 -29.13
C LYS A 703 -31.89 -8.98 -28.72
N VAL A 704 -32.34 -8.42 -27.60
CA VAL A 704 -31.76 -7.20 -26.99
C VAL A 704 -30.41 -7.54 -26.33
N VAL A 705 -29.44 -6.61 -26.37
CA VAL A 705 -28.21 -6.69 -25.56
C VAL A 705 -28.52 -6.14 -24.16
N LEU A 706 -28.34 -6.95 -23.12
CA LEU A 706 -28.57 -6.57 -21.73
C LEU A 706 -27.35 -5.90 -21.08
N THR A 707 -26.15 -6.42 -21.35
CA THR A 707 -24.89 -5.81 -20.91
C THR A 707 -23.87 -5.80 -22.03
N LEU A 708 -23.07 -4.73 -22.05
CA LEU A 708 -21.86 -4.59 -22.84
C LEU A 708 -20.73 -4.23 -21.87
N VAL A 709 -19.67 -5.03 -21.83
CA VAL A 709 -18.54 -4.85 -20.89
C VAL A 709 -17.24 -4.94 -21.67
N GLY A 710 -16.35 -3.96 -21.49
CA GLY A 710 -15.01 -3.96 -22.08
C GLY A 710 -13.92 -4.07 -21.02
N THR A 711 -12.84 -4.81 -21.31
CA THR A 711 -11.62 -4.84 -20.49
C THR A 711 -10.39 -5.23 -21.32
N ALA A 712 -9.18 -5.04 -20.80
CA ALA A 712 -7.94 -5.40 -21.49
C ALA A 712 -7.55 -6.88 -21.29
N SER A 713 -7.09 -7.55 -22.35
CA SER A 713 -6.53 -8.91 -22.35
C SER A 713 -5.15 -8.96 -21.67
N THR A 714 -5.12 -8.87 -20.34
CA THR A 714 -3.85 -8.82 -19.57
C THR A 714 -3.44 -10.17 -18.97
N TYR A 715 -4.29 -11.19 -19.05
CA TYR A 715 -3.99 -12.52 -18.54
C TYR A 715 -3.29 -13.43 -19.58
N GLY A 716 -2.24 -14.13 -19.14
CA GLY A 716 -1.58 -15.18 -19.92
C GLY A 716 -0.86 -14.66 -21.17
N ASN A 717 -1.23 -15.17 -22.34
CA ASN A 717 -0.70 -14.69 -23.64
C ASN A 717 -1.49 -13.49 -24.21
N GLY A 718 -2.35 -12.85 -23.42
CA GLY A 718 -3.13 -11.70 -23.86
C GLY A 718 -2.24 -10.54 -24.36
N ASP A 719 -2.68 -9.88 -25.43
CA ASP A 719 -1.96 -8.80 -26.11
C ASP A 719 -2.16 -7.41 -25.50
N GLY A 720 -2.92 -7.31 -24.39
CA GLY A 720 -3.34 -6.06 -23.78
C GLY A 720 -4.41 -5.29 -24.58
N SER A 721 -4.95 -5.86 -25.66
CA SER A 721 -6.04 -5.25 -26.42
C SER A 721 -7.38 -5.29 -25.67
N THR A 722 -8.27 -4.36 -25.99
CA THR A 722 -9.62 -4.39 -25.39
C THR A 722 -10.44 -5.51 -25.99
N ILE A 723 -10.87 -6.44 -25.15
CA ILE A 723 -11.96 -7.38 -25.43
C ILE A 723 -13.29 -6.79 -24.93
N VAL A 724 -14.35 -6.96 -25.71
CA VAL A 724 -15.70 -6.49 -25.39
C VAL A 724 -16.67 -7.66 -25.46
N ALA A 725 -17.39 -7.93 -24.38
CA ALA A 725 -18.45 -8.94 -24.33
C ALA A 725 -19.83 -8.28 -24.43
N SER A 726 -20.65 -8.73 -25.37
CA SER A 726 -22.08 -8.41 -25.47
C SER A 726 -22.91 -9.61 -25.02
N CYS A 727 -23.80 -9.40 -24.04
CA CYS A 727 -24.70 -10.41 -23.51
C CYS A 727 -26.12 -10.19 -24.04
N SER A 728 -26.72 -11.19 -24.70
CA SER A 728 -28.11 -11.11 -25.14
C SER A 728 -29.10 -11.49 -24.03
N GLU A 729 -30.37 -11.13 -24.20
CA GLU A 729 -31.52 -11.60 -23.39
C GLU A 729 -31.82 -13.11 -23.55
N GLY A 730 -31.22 -13.78 -24.54
CA GLY A 730 -31.28 -15.23 -24.72
C GLY A 730 -30.24 -15.96 -23.87
N THR A 731 -29.58 -16.95 -24.47
CA THR A 731 -28.46 -17.68 -23.87
C THR A 731 -27.09 -17.22 -24.38
N ASP A 732 -27.02 -16.44 -25.45
CA ASP A 732 -25.78 -16.21 -26.19
C ASP A 732 -25.03 -14.93 -25.79
N ILE A 733 -23.73 -15.09 -25.54
CA ILE A 733 -22.75 -14.03 -25.28
C ILE A 733 -21.74 -14.04 -26.44
N LYS A 734 -21.37 -12.86 -26.92
CA LYS A 734 -20.37 -12.71 -28.01
C LYS A 734 -19.23 -11.81 -27.57
N ILE A 735 -18.02 -12.20 -27.96
CA ILE A 735 -16.78 -11.51 -27.63
C ILE A 735 -16.24 -10.87 -28.90
N TRP A 736 -15.82 -9.61 -28.79
CA TRP A 736 -15.38 -8.77 -29.90
C TRP A 736 -14.06 -8.11 -29.53
N HIS A 737 -13.16 -7.97 -30.51
CA HIS A 737 -11.95 -7.16 -30.33
C HIS A 737 -12.34 -5.68 -30.50
N GLY A 738 -12.29 -4.90 -29.42
CA GLY A 738 -12.83 -3.53 -29.35
C GLY A 738 -12.26 -2.56 -30.39
N LYS A 739 -11.02 -2.78 -30.84
CA LYS A 739 -10.37 -1.96 -31.87
C LYS A 739 -10.79 -2.30 -33.30
N THR A 740 -10.98 -3.59 -33.61
CA THR A 740 -11.12 -4.09 -35.00
C THR A 740 -12.53 -4.61 -35.33
N GLY A 741 -13.41 -4.76 -34.34
CA GLY A 741 -14.74 -5.35 -34.50
C GLY A 741 -14.73 -6.88 -34.65
N LYS A 742 -13.57 -7.51 -34.91
CA LYS A 742 -13.47 -8.96 -35.15
C LYS A 742 -14.14 -9.75 -34.01
N ASN A 743 -15.09 -10.62 -34.34
CA ASN A 743 -15.63 -11.57 -33.39
C ASN A 743 -14.54 -12.56 -32.97
N LEU A 744 -14.29 -12.65 -31.66
CA LEU A 744 -13.27 -13.48 -31.03
C LEU A 744 -13.84 -14.79 -30.48
N GLY A 745 -15.15 -14.87 -30.29
CA GLY A 745 -15.81 -16.05 -29.74
C GLY A 745 -17.30 -15.84 -29.51
N THR A 746 -18.04 -16.94 -29.45
CA THR A 746 -19.43 -16.99 -29.00
C THR A 746 -19.54 -18.05 -27.91
N VAL A 747 -20.18 -17.70 -26.80
CA VAL A 747 -20.45 -18.56 -25.65
C VAL A 747 -21.95 -18.74 -25.53
N ASP A 748 -22.43 -19.98 -25.56
CA ASP A 748 -23.81 -20.29 -25.16
C ASP A 748 -23.85 -20.61 -23.67
N THR A 749 -24.59 -19.83 -22.89
CA THR A 749 -24.71 -20.04 -21.45
C THR A 749 -25.45 -21.34 -21.10
N ASN A 750 -26.22 -21.93 -22.03
CA ASN A 750 -27.05 -23.11 -21.83
C ASN A 750 -27.94 -22.96 -20.58
N GLN A 751 -28.57 -21.78 -20.43
CA GLN A 751 -29.45 -21.40 -19.32
C GLN A 751 -30.86 -21.11 -19.88
N LEU A 752 -31.72 -20.43 -19.11
CA LEU A 752 -32.99 -19.88 -19.61
C LEU A 752 -32.75 -18.55 -20.37
N LYS A 753 -33.18 -17.42 -19.80
CA LYS A 753 -32.76 -16.08 -20.24
C LYS A 753 -31.63 -15.59 -19.36
N ASN A 754 -30.57 -15.06 -19.95
CA ASN A 754 -29.52 -14.36 -19.22
C ASN A 754 -30.12 -13.13 -18.51
N THR A 755 -29.63 -12.79 -17.32
CA THR A 755 -29.93 -11.53 -16.62
C THR A 755 -28.80 -10.53 -16.84
N MET A 756 -27.56 -10.99 -16.88
CA MET A 756 -26.38 -10.24 -17.32
C MET A 756 -25.18 -11.16 -17.60
N ALA A 757 -24.13 -10.60 -18.21
CA ALA A 757 -22.77 -11.10 -18.05
C ALA A 757 -21.78 -9.97 -17.74
N ALA A 758 -20.64 -10.34 -17.14
CA ALA A 758 -19.47 -9.49 -16.92
C ALA A 758 -18.18 -10.24 -17.28
N ILE A 759 -17.09 -9.49 -17.47
CA ILE A 759 -15.72 -9.99 -17.65
C ILE A 759 -14.91 -9.65 -16.39
N SER A 760 -13.94 -10.48 -16.01
CA SER A 760 -12.97 -10.14 -14.97
C SER A 760 -12.03 -9.00 -15.41
N PRO A 761 -11.58 -8.11 -14.51
CA PRO A 761 -10.66 -7.01 -14.86
C PRO A 761 -9.42 -7.43 -15.67
N ASN A 762 -8.81 -8.58 -15.35
CA ASN A 762 -7.65 -9.09 -16.09
C ASN A 762 -7.97 -9.72 -17.47
N GLY A 763 -9.25 -9.77 -17.89
CA GLY A 763 -9.69 -10.40 -19.13
C GLY A 763 -9.68 -11.93 -19.12
N ARG A 764 -9.42 -12.59 -17.99
CA ARG A 764 -9.36 -14.06 -17.89
C ARG A 764 -10.73 -14.74 -17.98
N PHE A 765 -11.74 -14.23 -17.29
CA PHE A 765 -13.00 -14.93 -17.07
C PHE A 765 -14.21 -14.14 -17.57
N ILE A 766 -15.21 -14.85 -18.11
CA ILE A 766 -16.57 -14.34 -18.30
C ILE A 766 -17.47 -15.06 -17.30
N ALA A 767 -18.29 -14.31 -16.56
CA ALA A 767 -19.33 -14.86 -15.70
C ALA A 767 -20.72 -14.39 -16.17
N ALA A 768 -21.68 -15.32 -16.24
CA ALA A 768 -23.04 -15.03 -16.66
C ALA A 768 -24.07 -15.50 -15.63
N ALA A 769 -24.96 -14.57 -15.26
CA ALA A 769 -26.17 -14.82 -14.50
C ALA A 769 -27.37 -14.99 -15.45
N ALA A 770 -28.35 -15.76 -15.01
CA ALA A 770 -29.57 -16.02 -15.76
C ALA A 770 -30.76 -16.11 -14.82
N PHE A 771 -31.95 -16.39 -15.37
CA PHE A 771 -33.15 -16.72 -14.59
C PHE A 771 -33.07 -18.12 -13.92
N THR A 772 -31.91 -18.47 -13.37
CA THR A 772 -31.62 -19.70 -12.62
C THR A 772 -30.77 -19.35 -11.39
N ALA A 773 -30.62 -20.29 -10.46
CA ALA A 773 -29.80 -20.10 -9.25
C ALA A 773 -28.28 -20.17 -9.49
N ASP A 774 -27.84 -20.58 -10.68
CA ASP A 774 -26.42 -20.88 -10.95
C ASP A 774 -25.77 -19.83 -11.86
N VAL A 775 -24.68 -19.25 -11.39
CA VAL A 775 -23.77 -18.49 -12.28
C VAL A 775 -22.82 -19.47 -12.94
N LYS A 776 -22.68 -19.39 -14.27
CA LYS A 776 -21.68 -20.15 -15.01
C LYS A 776 -20.50 -19.24 -15.37
N VAL A 777 -19.30 -19.80 -15.40
CA VAL A 777 -18.06 -19.06 -15.67
C VAL A 777 -17.24 -19.79 -16.74
N TRP A 778 -16.69 -19.03 -17.67
CA TRP A 778 -15.83 -19.48 -18.76
C TRP A 778 -14.48 -18.78 -18.69
N GLU A 779 -13.41 -19.46 -19.07
CA GLU A 779 -12.07 -18.86 -19.22
C GLU A 779 -11.85 -18.48 -20.69
N ILE A 780 -11.29 -17.30 -20.93
CA ILE A 780 -10.83 -16.85 -22.24
C ILE A 780 -9.39 -17.32 -22.40
N VAL A 781 -9.17 -18.32 -23.27
CA VAL A 781 -7.86 -18.91 -23.50
C VAL A 781 -7.18 -18.19 -24.67
N TYR A 782 -6.04 -17.56 -24.42
CA TYR A 782 -5.28 -16.82 -25.43
C TYR A 782 -4.19 -17.68 -26.09
N SER A 783 -4.16 -17.67 -27.42
CA SER A 783 -3.09 -18.20 -28.26
C SER A 783 -1.79 -17.39 -28.10
N LYS A 784 -0.66 -17.94 -28.56
CA LYS A 784 0.66 -17.28 -28.53
C LYS A 784 0.76 -15.99 -29.38
N ASP A 785 -0.23 -15.71 -30.21
CA ASP A 785 -0.34 -14.51 -31.05
C ASP A 785 -1.30 -13.46 -30.46
N GLY A 786 -1.74 -13.62 -29.21
CA GLY A 786 -2.73 -12.75 -28.55
C GLY A 786 -4.19 -13.03 -28.91
N SER A 787 -4.46 -13.86 -29.92
CA SER A 787 -5.83 -14.16 -30.34
C SER A 787 -6.55 -15.05 -29.31
N VAL A 788 -7.87 -14.87 -29.16
CA VAL A 788 -8.69 -15.81 -28.40
C VAL A 788 -8.76 -17.13 -29.17
N LYS A 789 -8.27 -18.21 -28.55
CA LYS A 789 -8.24 -19.56 -29.08
C LYS A 789 -9.59 -20.27 -28.89
N GLU A 790 -10.09 -20.22 -27.66
CA GLU A 790 -11.27 -20.95 -27.20
C GLU A 790 -11.79 -20.33 -25.89
N VAL A 791 -13.05 -20.60 -25.57
CA VAL A 791 -13.72 -20.05 -24.37
C VAL A 791 -14.46 -21.16 -23.61
N PRO A 792 -13.73 -22.15 -23.03
CA PRO A 792 -14.32 -23.28 -22.32
C PRO A 792 -15.03 -22.86 -21.04
N LYS A 793 -16.11 -23.58 -20.70
CA LYS A 793 -16.76 -23.46 -19.39
C LYS A 793 -15.84 -24.09 -18.34
N VAL A 794 -15.43 -23.33 -17.34
CA VAL A 794 -14.48 -23.77 -16.31
C VAL A 794 -15.11 -23.95 -14.92
N MET A 795 -16.13 -23.17 -14.57
CA MET A 795 -16.72 -23.19 -13.22
C MET A 795 -18.24 -22.98 -13.25
N GLN A 796 -18.91 -23.31 -12.14
CA GLN A 796 -20.33 -23.07 -11.92
C GLN A 796 -20.57 -22.78 -10.43
N LEU A 797 -20.98 -21.55 -10.11
CA LEU A 797 -21.27 -21.12 -8.75
C LEU A 797 -22.67 -21.62 -8.38
N LYS A 798 -22.73 -22.72 -7.61
CA LYS A 798 -23.97 -23.35 -7.17
C LYS A 798 -24.27 -23.01 -5.71
N GLY A 799 -25.52 -22.68 -5.39
CA GLY A 799 -25.98 -22.65 -4.00
C GLY A 799 -26.94 -21.53 -3.61
N HIS A 800 -27.20 -20.56 -4.50
CA HIS A 800 -28.41 -19.72 -4.37
C HIS A 800 -29.69 -20.58 -4.48
N ARG A 801 -30.83 -20.04 -4.06
CA ARG A 801 -32.14 -20.72 -4.10
C ARG A 801 -33.09 -20.16 -5.17
N SER A 802 -32.71 -19.10 -5.86
CA SER A 802 -33.54 -18.41 -6.86
C SER A 802 -32.67 -17.62 -7.85
N ALA A 803 -33.30 -17.04 -8.87
CA ALA A 803 -32.66 -16.34 -9.98
C ALA A 803 -31.59 -15.33 -9.51
N VAL A 804 -30.38 -15.43 -10.04
CA VAL A 804 -29.30 -14.46 -9.82
C VAL A 804 -29.60 -13.21 -10.64
N THR A 805 -29.80 -12.07 -9.96
CA THR A 805 -30.22 -10.81 -10.57
C THR A 805 -29.04 -10.03 -11.14
N TRP A 806 -27.92 -10.02 -10.41
CA TRP A 806 -26.72 -9.28 -10.80
C TRP A 806 -25.45 -9.91 -10.21
N LEU A 807 -24.31 -9.64 -10.85
CA LEU A 807 -22.98 -10.05 -10.39
C LEU A 807 -21.91 -9.00 -10.73
N CYS A 808 -20.77 -9.08 -10.06
CA CYS A 808 -19.54 -8.35 -10.41
C CYS A 808 -18.30 -9.13 -9.96
N PHE A 809 -17.16 -8.88 -10.61
CA PHE A 809 -15.85 -9.39 -10.19
C PHE A 809 -15.17 -8.40 -9.24
N THR A 810 -14.29 -8.90 -8.37
CA THR A 810 -13.34 -8.08 -7.62
C THR A 810 -12.19 -7.57 -8.50
N PRO A 811 -11.50 -6.46 -8.13
CA PRO A 811 -10.39 -5.90 -8.91
C PRO A 811 -9.25 -6.91 -9.15
N ASP A 812 -8.95 -7.75 -8.15
CA ASP A 812 -7.98 -8.85 -8.21
C ASP A 812 -8.34 -9.96 -9.23
N SER A 813 -9.58 -9.98 -9.73
CA SER A 813 -10.14 -11.06 -10.59
C SER A 813 -10.22 -12.44 -9.93
N GLU A 814 -10.05 -12.55 -8.61
CA GLU A 814 -10.06 -13.81 -7.84
C GLU A 814 -11.40 -14.16 -7.22
N GLN A 815 -12.33 -13.20 -7.12
CA GLN A 815 -13.65 -13.40 -6.51
C GLN A 815 -14.78 -12.86 -7.39
N ILE A 816 -15.97 -13.43 -7.19
CA ILE A 816 -17.23 -12.94 -7.76
C ILE A 816 -18.19 -12.62 -6.61
N ILE A 817 -18.90 -11.50 -6.72
CA ILE A 817 -20.01 -11.12 -5.85
C ILE A 817 -21.30 -11.26 -6.64
N THR A 818 -22.30 -11.95 -6.10
CA THR A 818 -23.62 -12.20 -6.73
C THR A 818 -24.76 -11.72 -5.83
N ALA A 819 -25.84 -11.21 -6.41
CA ALA A 819 -27.12 -10.96 -5.74
C ALA A 819 -28.22 -11.82 -6.37
N SER A 820 -29.19 -12.28 -5.56
CA SER A 820 -30.26 -13.18 -6.02
C SER A 820 -31.63 -12.80 -5.45
N LYS A 821 -32.68 -13.23 -6.16
CA LYS A 821 -34.07 -13.22 -5.67
C LYS A 821 -34.32 -14.19 -4.51
N ASP A 822 -33.31 -14.90 -4.01
CA ASP A 822 -33.38 -15.63 -2.74
C ASP A 822 -33.17 -14.75 -1.50
N GLY A 823 -32.97 -13.44 -1.68
CA GLY A 823 -32.76 -12.50 -0.59
C GLY A 823 -31.34 -12.54 -0.03
N SER A 824 -30.34 -13.03 -0.79
CA SER A 824 -28.93 -13.02 -0.38
C SER A 824 -27.99 -12.38 -1.40
N ILE A 825 -26.95 -11.73 -0.88
CA ILE A 825 -25.67 -11.51 -1.57
C ILE A 825 -24.72 -12.65 -1.20
N ARG A 826 -23.91 -13.12 -2.15
CA ARG A 826 -22.82 -14.06 -1.90
C ARG A 826 -21.50 -13.57 -2.45
N ILE A 827 -20.42 -13.94 -1.78
CA ILE A 827 -19.05 -13.77 -2.27
C ILE A 827 -18.46 -15.16 -2.49
N TRP A 828 -17.86 -15.37 -3.66
CA TRP A 828 -17.33 -16.65 -4.13
C TRP A 828 -15.84 -16.52 -4.42
N ASN A 829 -15.02 -17.45 -3.93
CA ASN A 829 -13.66 -17.63 -4.40
C ASN A 829 -13.68 -18.41 -5.72
N ILE A 830 -13.08 -17.83 -6.77
CA ILE A 830 -12.86 -18.48 -8.08
C ILE A 830 -11.38 -18.70 -8.39
N ASN A 831 -10.46 -18.27 -7.50
CA ASN A 831 -9.07 -18.71 -7.50
C ASN A 831 -8.96 -20.12 -6.90
N VAL A 832 -9.47 -21.09 -7.66
CA VAL A 832 -9.48 -22.53 -7.38
C VAL A 832 -8.86 -23.30 -8.54
N ARG A 833 -8.35 -24.50 -8.29
CA ARG A 833 -7.80 -25.39 -9.32
C ARG A 833 -8.92 -26.14 -10.04
N TYR A 834 -9.77 -25.41 -10.77
CA TYR A 834 -10.87 -25.98 -11.56
C TYR A 834 -10.40 -27.00 -12.62
N HIS A 835 -9.14 -26.91 -13.07
CA HIS A 835 -8.49 -27.91 -13.93
C HIS A 835 -8.06 -29.20 -13.20
N LEU A 836 -8.38 -29.32 -11.90
CA LEU A 836 -8.32 -30.52 -11.06
C LEU A 836 -9.71 -30.80 -10.43
N ASP A 837 -10.78 -30.31 -11.05
CA ASP A 837 -12.17 -30.39 -10.58
C ASP A 837 -12.42 -29.78 -9.17
N GLU A 838 -11.62 -28.80 -8.75
CA GLU A 838 -11.87 -28.06 -7.51
C GLU A 838 -13.06 -27.10 -7.66
N ASP A 839 -14.18 -27.42 -7.01
CA ASP A 839 -15.39 -26.58 -6.99
C ASP A 839 -15.14 -25.19 -6.36
N PRO A 840 -15.70 -24.10 -6.93
CA PRO A 840 -15.59 -22.74 -6.40
C PRO A 840 -16.36 -22.57 -5.10
N LYS A 841 -15.74 -21.92 -4.11
CA LYS A 841 -16.21 -21.93 -2.71
C LYS A 841 -16.92 -20.63 -2.36
N THR A 842 -18.14 -20.71 -1.80
CA THR A 842 -18.78 -19.55 -1.18
C THR A 842 -17.97 -19.13 0.06
N LEU A 843 -17.38 -17.94 0.03
CA LEU A 843 -16.66 -17.37 1.17
C LEU A 843 -17.62 -16.80 2.22
N LYS A 844 -18.65 -16.06 1.77
CA LYS A 844 -19.62 -15.38 2.64
C LYS A 844 -21.01 -15.33 2.00
N VAL A 845 -22.04 -15.31 2.85
CA VAL A 845 -23.44 -15.10 2.49
C VAL A 845 -23.98 -14.00 3.39
N PHE A 846 -24.57 -12.95 2.80
CA PHE A 846 -25.21 -11.84 3.52
C PHE A 846 -26.69 -11.79 3.16
N PRO A 847 -27.62 -11.70 4.12
CA PRO A 847 -29.01 -11.43 3.82
C PRO A 847 -29.18 -10.00 3.30
N ILE A 848 -30.08 -9.82 2.33
CA ILE A 848 -30.53 -8.51 1.88
C ILE A 848 -31.51 -7.97 2.94
N PRO A 849 -31.23 -6.82 3.60
CA PRO A 849 -31.99 -6.34 4.75
C PRO A 849 -33.29 -5.61 4.37
N LEU A 850 -33.77 -5.84 3.15
CA LEU A 850 -34.88 -5.11 2.54
C LEU A 850 -36.10 -6.02 2.50
N HIS A 851 -37.23 -5.51 3.00
CA HIS A 851 -38.49 -6.23 3.04
C HIS A 851 -39.61 -5.35 2.47
N ASP A 852 -40.59 -5.98 1.82
CA ASP A 852 -41.83 -5.31 1.41
C ASP A 852 -42.77 -5.04 2.61
N SER A 853 -43.92 -4.42 2.36
CA SER A 853 -44.94 -4.14 3.38
C SER A 853 -45.52 -5.38 4.06
N ASN A 854 -45.27 -6.57 3.50
CA ASN A 854 -45.82 -7.86 3.91
C ASN A 854 -44.72 -8.75 4.54
N GLY A 855 -43.48 -8.24 4.67
CA GLY A 855 -42.32 -8.95 5.21
C GLY A 855 -41.51 -9.75 4.19
N GLY A 856 -41.91 -9.80 2.92
CA GLY A 856 -41.22 -10.52 1.85
C GLY A 856 -39.87 -9.89 1.52
N THR A 857 -38.79 -10.69 1.49
CA THR A 857 -37.44 -10.19 1.23
C THR A 857 -37.29 -9.68 -0.21
N LEU A 858 -36.81 -8.46 -0.37
CA LEU A 858 -36.54 -7.79 -1.64
C LEU A 858 -35.14 -8.17 -2.17
N HIS A 859 -34.84 -7.78 -3.41
CA HIS A 859 -33.61 -8.16 -4.11
C HIS A 859 -32.95 -6.97 -4.79
N TYR A 860 -31.61 -6.97 -4.88
CA TYR A 860 -30.89 -5.93 -5.61
C TYR A 860 -30.95 -6.16 -7.12
N ASP A 861 -31.20 -5.08 -7.85
CA ASP A 861 -31.33 -5.04 -9.32
C ASP A 861 -29.98 -4.84 -10.02
N ARG A 862 -29.07 -4.09 -9.39
CA ARG A 862 -27.71 -3.80 -9.85
C ARG A 862 -26.74 -3.81 -8.67
N LEU A 863 -25.52 -4.25 -8.94
CA LEU A 863 -24.34 -4.05 -8.09
C LEU A 863 -23.26 -3.32 -8.89
N SER A 864 -22.49 -2.48 -8.22
CA SER A 864 -21.24 -1.92 -8.73
C SER A 864 -20.19 -1.91 -7.62
N LEU A 865 -18.96 -2.26 -7.94
CA LEU A 865 -17.85 -2.35 -6.98
C LEU A 865 -16.86 -1.22 -7.22
N SER A 866 -16.36 -0.59 -6.16
CA SER A 866 -15.32 0.42 -6.25
C SER A 866 -14.00 -0.16 -6.78
N PRO A 867 -13.14 0.63 -7.47
CA PRO A 867 -11.87 0.14 -8.02
C PRO A 867 -10.88 -0.43 -6.99
N ASP A 868 -11.03 -0.08 -5.71
CA ASP A 868 -10.25 -0.61 -4.58
C ASP A 868 -10.85 -1.90 -3.97
N GLY A 869 -12.00 -2.36 -4.46
CA GLY A 869 -12.70 -3.56 -3.98
C GLY A 869 -13.41 -3.42 -2.63
N ARG A 870 -13.44 -2.21 -2.02
CA ARG A 870 -13.87 -2.03 -0.63
C ARG A 870 -15.36 -1.74 -0.46
N ILE A 871 -15.96 -1.03 -1.42
CA ILE A 871 -17.32 -0.49 -1.34
C ILE A 871 -18.17 -1.06 -2.47
N LEU A 872 -19.21 -1.79 -2.10
CA LEU A 872 -20.25 -2.29 -3.00
C LEU A 872 -21.44 -1.33 -2.97
N ALA A 873 -21.74 -0.69 -4.10
CA ALA A 873 -23.00 -0.02 -4.35
C ALA A 873 -24.04 -1.04 -4.81
N ALA A 874 -25.23 -1.01 -4.22
CA ALA A 874 -26.33 -1.91 -4.57
C ALA A 874 -27.66 -1.14 -4.65
N THR A 875 -28.48 -1.40 -5.69
CA THR A 875 -29.76 -0.70 -5.89
C THR A 875 -30.95 -1.64 -5.82
N HIS A 876 -32.06 -1.17 -5.25
CA HIS A 876 -33.38 -1.81 -5.38
C HIS A 876 -34.41 -0.74 -5.76
N GLY A 877 -34.97 -0.83 -6.97
CA GLY A 877 -35.84 0.21 -7.52
C GLY A 877 -35.19 1.60 -7.51
N SER A 878 -35.77 2.55 -6.77
CA SER A 878 -35.23 3.90 -6.57
C SER A 878 -34.25 4.04 -5.40
N MET A 879 -34.05 2.99 -4.60
CA MET A 879 -33.22 3.01 -3.40
C MET A 879 -31.78 2.55 -3.68
N LEU A 880 -30.81 3.28 -3.15
CA LEU A 880 -29.38 2.99 -3.23
C LEU A 880 -28.83 2.68 -1.82
N GLN A 881 -27.99 1.65 -1.71
CA GLN A 881 -27.28 1.27 -0.50
C GLN A 881 -25.79 1.09 -0.75
N TRP A 882 -25.01 1.36 0.29
CA TRP A 882 -23.56 1.21 0.31
C TRP A 882 -23.17 0.17 1.36
N PHE A 883 -22.53 -0.91 0.91
CA PHE A 883 -22.07 -2.01 1.73
C PHE A 883 -20.53 -2.06 1.71
N MET A 884 -19.90 -1.93 2.86
CA MET A 884 -18.44 -2.02 2.96
C MET A 884 -18.02 -3.46 3.20
N ILE A 885 -17.53 -4.13 2.15
CA ILE A 885 -17.15 -5.55 2.16
C ILE A 885 -16.10 -5.84 3.25
N GLN A 886 -15.23 -4.87 3.54
CA GLN A 886 -14.17 -4.98 4.54
C GLN A 886 -14.66 -4.94 6.00
N LEU A 887 -15.84 -4.37 6.28
CA LEU A 887 -16.37 -4.14 7.65
C LEU A 887 -17.70 -4.86 7.95
N GLU A 888 -18.28 -5.59 6.99
CA GLU A 888 -19.49 -6.41 7.16
C GLU A 888 -20.73 -5.61 7.66
N ARG A 889 -20.77 -4.30 7.40
CA ARG A 889 -21.87 -3.40 7.79
C ARG A 889 -22.40 -2.59 6.61
N PHE A 890 -23.71 -2.47 6.56
CA PHE A 890 -24.40 -1.42 5.80
C PHE A 890 -24.06 -0.06 6.42
N TRP A 891 -23.60 0.89 5.61
CA TRP A 891 -23.15 2.19 6.12
C TRP A 891 -24.26 3.24 6.12
N THR A 892 -25.05 3.31 5.05
CA THR A 892 -26.22 4.20 4.94
C THR A 892 -27.32 3.60 4.06
N GLN A 893 -28.55 4.05 4.28
CA GLN A 893 -29.74 3.75 3.50
C GLN A 893 -30.30 5.05 2.92
N LEU A 894 -30.33 5.18 1.59
CA LEU A 894 -30.98 6.31 0.91
C LEU A 894 -32.48 6.05 0.79
N THR A 895 -33.22 6.37 1.85
CA THR A 895 -34.69 6.45 1.84
C THR A 895 -35.17 7.89 1.70
N GLU A 896 -35.08 8.42 0.49
CA GLU A 896 -36.11 9.34 -0.02
C GLU A 896 -36.65 8.77 -1.33
N PRO A 897 -37.98 8.67 -1.52
CA PRO A 897 -38.52 8.28 -2.81
C PRO A 897 -38.27 9.41 -3.82
N MET A 898 -37.58 9.11 -4.92
CA MET A 898 -37.62 9.96 -6.12
C MET A 898 -39.03 9.92 -6.74
N MET A 899 -39.96 10.63 -6.12
CA MET A 899 -41.30 10.85 -6.65
C MET A 899 -41.24 11.78 -7.86
N VAL A 900 -41.17 11.17 -9.05
CA VAL A 900 -41.59 11.82 -10.30
C VAL A 900 -43.13 11.84 -10.34
N THR A 901 -43.73 12.67 -9.48
CA THR A 901 -45.19 12.88 -9.47
C THR A 901 -45.59 13.82 -10.59
N SER A 902 -46.31 13.29 -11.58
CA SER A 902 -47.19 14.07 -12.42
C SER A 902 -48.33 14.68 -11.57
N HIS A 903 -48.54 15.99 -11.71
CA HIS A 903 -49.70 16.76 -11.24
C HIS A 903 -50.25 16.55 -9.81
N GLY A 904 -50.02 17.54 -8.94
CA GLY A 904 -51.13 18.21 -8.23
C GLY A 904 -51.37 17.95 -6.73
N LEU A 905 -51.60 19.06 -6.02
CA LEU A 905 -52.25 19.23 -4.70
C LEU A 905 -51.63 18.63 -3.41
N LEU A 906 -51.06 19.57 -2.62
CA LEU A 906 -51.41 19.87 -1.21
C LEU A 906 -51.46 18.76 -0.13
N GLY A 907 -50.53 18.84 0.83
CA GLY A 907 -50.64 18.26 2.18
C GLY A 907 -49.49 18.73 3.10
N ARG A 908 -49.77 19.06 4.37
CA ARG A 908 -48.79 19.58 5.37
C ARG A 908 -48.67 18.62 6.56
N LEU A 909 -47.44 18.43 7.08
CA LEU A 909 -46.99 18.21 8.48
C LEU A 909 -45.67 17.39 8.49
N GLY A 910 -44.70 17.58 9.40
CA GLY A 910 -44.48 18.67 10.36
C GLY A 910 -43.56 18.31 11.56
N LEU A 911 -42.27 18.70 11.52
CA LEU A 911 -41.23 18.50 12.56
C LEU A 911 -40.83 17.01 12.81
N PHE A 912 -39.60 16.63 13.19
CA PHE A 912 -38.69 17.18 14.20
C PHE A 912 -37.18 17.08 13.84
N GLN A 913 -36.31 17.71 14.65
CA GLN A 913 -34.84 17.77 14.50
C GLN A 913 -34.16 17.65 15.89
N GLN A 914 -33.02 16.95 15.97
CA GLN A 914 -32.04 16.89 17.10
C GLN A 914 -32.50 16.40 18.49
N VAL A 915 -31.75 15.44 19.06
CA VAL A 915 -31.07 15.51 20.38
C VAL A 915 -29.79 14.65 20.31
N MET A 916 -28.75 15.04 21.05
CA MET A 916 -27.60 14.21 21.46
C MET A 916 -27.37 14.36 22.97
N ASP A 917 -26.88 13.31 23.62
CA ASP A 917 -26.34 13.23 25.00
C ASP A 917 -27.13 13.79 26.20
N LYS A 918 -27.53 12.90 27.13
CA LYS A 918 -27.07 12.93 28.56
C LYS A 918 -27.60 11.78 29.44
N SER A 919 -26.79 10.73 29.58
CA SER A 919 -26.64 9.95 30.84
C SER A 919 -27.85 9.07 31.32
N PRO A 920 -27.70 8.22 32.37
CA PRO A 920 -28.37 6.91 32.41
C PRO A 920 -29.48 6.71 33.46
N PHE A 921 -30.29 5.64 33.31
CA PHE A 921 -30.64 4.65 34.36
C PHE A 921 -31.43 3.46 33.75
N TRP A 922 -31.43 2.29 34.41
CA TRP A 922 -32.20 1.08 34.03
C TRP A 922 -33.65 1.13 34.55
N PRO A 923 -34.56 0.30 34.00
CA PRO A 923 -34.88 -0.96 34.69
C PRO A 923 -34.93 -2.20 33.78
N GLN A 924 -34.85 -3.40 34.39
CA GLN A 924 -34.97 -4.70 33.70
C GLN A 924 -36.44 -5.10 33.47
N PRO A 925 -36.74 -5.93 32.45
CA PRO A 925 -38.01 -6.63 32.37
C PRO A 925 -38.09 -7.78 33.40
N VAL A 926 -39.14 -7.78 34.22
CA VAL A 926 -39.36 -8.76 35.30
C VAL A 926 -40.05 -10.03 34.79
N LEU A 927 -39.68 -11.20 35.33
CA LEU A 927 -40.38 -12.46 35.08
C LEU A 927 -41.84 -12.40 35.58
N THR A 928 -42.79 -12.73 34.71
CA THR A 928 -44.11 -13.26 35.13
C THR A 928 -44.49 -14.49 34.30
N ARG A 929 -45.48 -15.26 34.76
CA ARG A 929 -45.56 -16.72 34.54
C ARG A 929 -46.88 -17.18 33.89
N LYS A 930 -46.77 -18.31 33.17
CA LYS A 930 -47.83 -19.29 32.80
C LYS A 930 -48.97 -18.84 31.86
N LEU A 931 -49.10 -19.57 30.76
CA LEU A 931 -50.24 -20.44 30.41
C LEU A 931 -49.71 -21.49 29.39
N SER A 932 -49.46 -22.73 29.83
CA SER A 932 -50.33 -23.90 29.64
C SER A 932 -50.09 -24.67 28.32
N TYR A 933 -49.14 -25.59 28.34
CA TYR A 933 -49.05 -26.69 27.36
C TYR A 933 -49.91 -27.87 27.85
N GLY A 934 -50.78 -28.39 26.98
CA GLY A 934 -51.48 -29.66 27.19
C GLY A 934 -50.75 -30.81 26.48
N GLN A 935 -50.72 -31.99 27.11
CA GLN A 935 -50.22 -33.21 26.49
C GLN A 935 -51.28 -33.82 25.55
N LEU A 936 -50.83 -34.45 24.47
CA LEU A 936 -51.55 -35.58 23.86
C LEU A 936 -50.53 -36.65 23.44
N HIS A 937 -50.79 -37.90 23.83
CA HIS A 937 -50.02 -39.07 23.44
C HIS A 937 -50.79 -39.85 22.36
N HIS A 938 -50.07 -40.33 21.34
CA HIS A 938 -50.36 -41.55 20.59
C HIS A 938 -49.00 -42.04 20.06
N SER A 939 -48.42 -43.17 20.51
CA SER A 939 -48.85 -44.58 20.46
C SER A 939 -48.63 -45.21 19.08
N ASP A 940 -47.72 -46.17 19.00
CA ASP A 940 -47.32 -46.89 17.79
C ASP A 940 -48.48 -47.71 17.17
N GLN A 941 -48.46 -47.88 15.83
CA GLN A 941 -48.31 -49.22 15.24
C GLN A 941 -48.16 -49.25 13.69
N HIS A 942 -47.40 -50.25 13.24
CA HIS A 942 -47.46 -51.00 11.97
C HIS A 942 -47.23 -50.35 10.59
N ASN A 943 -46.21 -50.92 9.92
CA ASN A 943 -46.19 -51.55 8.59
C ASN A 943 -46.97 -50.93 7.42
N GLY A 944 -46.24 -50.66 6.32
CA GLY A 944 -46.81 -50.62 4.97
C GLY A 944 -45.76 -50.34 3.90
N PHE A 945 -45.49 -51.29 3.00
CA PHE A 945 -44.86 -50.99 1.71
C PHE A 945 -45.88 -50.26 0.83
N HIS A 946 -45.50 -49.16 0.18
CA HIS A 946 -45.22 -49.24 -1.26
C HIS A 946 -44.34 -48.11 -1.80
#